data_AF-A0AA36HVW4-F1
#
_entry.id   AF-A0AA36HVW4-F1
#
_cell.length_a   1.000
_cell.length_b   1.000
_cell.length_c   1.000
_cell.angle_alpha   90.00
_cell.angle_beta   90.00
_cell.angle_gamma   90.00
#
_symmetry.space_group_name_H-M   'P 1'
#
loop_
_entity.id
_entity.type
_entity.pdbx_description
1 polymer ?
#
loop_
_entity_poly.entity_id
_entity_poly.type
_entity_poly.pdbx_seq_one_letter_code
_entity_poly.pdbx_strand_id
1 'polypeptide(L)'
;MRLLLAWILWKLCWAGPGFAEFQVPHLSFPESSSIVAVPVLRSGGRDGTLEAWVRVNTTATSKEASEYRFQDQLLRWEDQDSWPRAVTLELIDDNISETSVEVLVLSLDNSSGIRDLEVVVGPDVDGGIISFTHGTENLRETTPMLPEGPKPHCLIYAERILQSHGVATLWLQGCDSDFRVEASKGIDYSLLNASEPVVWQNGEVDRRCILQSVDSTLQDLNRSMQNLPPWQNGIRIWQDADVELDEVLCFGFISTGATLATRRVEFRLADAGTDGAGIAVCTQGEACLVNLTGLHVGRSDRIITTRNCTWFACAANMYADYELATDENNTIYVPAADLMYHDTGAWYTCRCFDVLQEAQAVLKVDLQGPFRDNFWACVLGWPGCHGRLTSSGDKALQHVRVLQSCPKLGMNATSDFRDLGVTARYNSSTDLFDLVDVQTVTKTDPGLYELCWCQENPDTGRNCSDVFEFIVVAGRLQVNGPYRLAEQTFDVNTALKVSLKGTELTSQDVLWLSEFPDCEGGRRMHTDSGYIFRMDAAENSVSGEQTVCWCRPGDQSSCTDKEHFQEIGKIIVKCVGDFVNFQGKCVMCHFPWDVPRADGEECEIDGLRAAGLTVMSIFLTISFVLALFQVEVSKAPPFFSMRRIHIEDVSVEGQDERLVMQSLGPHHLWVGASFDVKLHGTNHFLLDGKTRRATVLDRFRLELTDESGRFFVADASLGHFTLSPWGTFWYGQILYCIPLLAMVIFPFAAGAGISQVAQTRMAMSTTIVASEFVLAILICGISKSRTRLSSLSLRVRQYNAMLDEQNPNPSACPRGGSRAVTALRLFELYDFFEASIKSRSMYYIDPNIVRPVTKRHRLSFAERVGPQQVHYFISHWWGTPFRDFCSSVRRHAIRMAGTDEEETWKAIAYWICTFSNNQYRIEEELGATHQQSSFYLALHSGVCKGTAMIMDENASLLKRSWCLFELLQTVRLEREQPGFHLWFCTPTGVLNYGHATVELAMNIGRIIKDLSLEQATATSQADKDMIEKLVLEEMGSFRNIDQILRDHLAEALRKCQTEVNSNFEGLFTDLRGKNEVILEMADMAEGTLTKI
;
A
#
# COMPACT_ATOMS: atom_id res chain seq x y z
N MET A 1 -5.85 -44.61 7.46
CA MET A 1 -6.81 -44.44 6.34
C MET A 1 -6.64 -43.14 5.56
N ARG A 2 -6.80 -41.93 6.15
CA ARG A 2 -6.69 -40.65 5.39
C ARG A 2 -5.38 -40.51 4.58
N LEU A 3 -4.23 -40.84 5.18
CA LEU A 3 -2.93 -40.87 4.49
C LEU A 3 -2.87 -41.87 3.34
N LEU A 4 -3.59 -43.00 3.42
CA LEU A 4 -3.60 -44.05 2.39
C LEU A 4 -4.43 -43.62 1.17
N LEU A 5 -5.59 -42.98 1.40
CA LEU A 5 -6.41 -42.43 0.31
C LEU A 5 -5.72 -41.25 -0.39
N ALA A 6 -5.06 -40.37 0.38
CA ALA A 6 -4.26 -39.28 -0.17
C ALA A 6 -3.11 -39.82 -1.03
N TRP A 7 -2.42 -40.87 -0.58
CA TRP A 7 -1.35 -41.52 -1.34
C TRP A 7 -1.84 -42.18 -2.64
N ILE A 8 -3.01 -42.83 -2.62
CA ILE A 8 -3.63 -43.45 -3.81
C ILE A 8 -4.09 -42.38 -4.83
N LEU A 9 -4.74 -41.31 -4.37
CA LEU A 9 -5.18 -40.22 -5.25
C LEU A 9 -3.99 -39.41 -5.80
N TRP A 10 -2.93 -39.21 -5.01
CA TRP A 10 -1.70 -38.56 -5.46
C TRP A 10 -1.01 -39.38 -6.57
N LYS A 11 -0.96 -40.72 -6.43
CA LYS A 11 -0.44 -41.60 -7.48
C LYS A 11 -1.25 -41.59 -8.78
N LEU A 12 -2.57 -41.38 -8.71
CA LEU A 12 -3.43 -41.44 -9.90
C LEU A 12 -3.44 -40.15 -10.74
N CYS A 13 -3.09 -38.99 -10.16
CA CYS A 13 -3.05 -37.72 -10.89
C CYS A 13 -1.71 -37.39 -11.58
N TRP A 14 -0.67 -38.21 -11.40
CA TRP A 14 0.69 -37.97 -11.92
C TRP A 14 1.21 -39.08 -12.87
N ALA A 15 0.34 -40.02 -13.24
CA ALA A 15 0.66 -41.13 -14.13
C ALA A 15 0.67 -40.67 -15.61
N GLY A 16 1.76 -40.03 -16.02
CA GLY A 16 2.03 -39.62 -17.39
C GLY A 16 3.44 -39.05 -17.57
N PRO A 17 3.87 -38.80 -18.83
CA PRO A 17 5.26 -38.41 -19.12
C PRO A 17 5.60 -36.97 -18.69
N GLY A 18 4.61 -36.17 -18.25
CA GLY A 18 4.83 -34.76 -17.95
C GLY A 18 5.05 -33.92 -19.20
N PHE A 19 5.60 -32.73 -19.01
CA PHE A 19 5.92 -31.75 -20.06
C PHE A 19 7.23 -31.04 -19.73
N ALA A 20 7.88 -30.48 -20.76
CA ALA A 20 9.06 -29.64 -20.59
C ALA A 20 8.67 -28.17 -20.36
N GLU A 21 9.44 -27.45 -19.55
CA GLU A 21 9.32 -26.00 -19.37
C GLU A 21 10.68 -25.37 -19.05
N PHE A 22 10.89 -24.10 -19.45
CA PHE A 22 12.06 -23.35 -18.99
C PHE A 22 11.94 -23.03 -17.48
N GLN A 23 13.07 -23.02 -16.78
CA GLN A 23 13.10 -22.73 -15.33
C GLN A 23 12.66 -21.29 -15.00
N VAL A 24 12.89 -20.34 -15.93
CA VAL A 24 12.54 -18.92 -15.83
C VAL A 24 12.09 -18.42 -17.21
N PRO A 25 11.30 -17.33 -17.30
CA PRO A 25 10.85 -16.76 -18.58
C PRO A 25 11.87 -15.79 -19.22
N HIS A 26 12.84 -15.28 -18.46
CA HIS A 26 13.89 -14.39 -18.94
C HIS A 26 15.25 -14.81 -18.36
N LEU A 27 16.31 -14.76 -19.17
CA LEU A 27 17.72 -14.90 -18.77
C LEU A 27 18.54 -13.78 -19.41
N SER A 28 19.66 -13.41 -18.81
CA SER A 28 20.61 -12.48 -19.41
C SER A 28 22.05 -12.94 -19.20
N PHE A 29 22.89 -12.74 -20.22
CA PHE A 29 24.29 -13.14 -20.25
C PHE A 29 25.12 -12.05 -20.94
N PRO A 30 26.35 -11.76 -20.47
CA PRO A 30 27.31 -10.97 -21.25
C PRO A 30 27.91 -11.81 -22.39
N GLU A 31 28.27 -11.17 -23.51
CA GLU A 31 28.88 -11.81 -24.70
C GLU A 31 30.09 -12.70 -24.37
N SER A 32 31.07 -12.18 -23.62
CA SER A 32 32.20 -12.90 -23.03
C SER A 32 31.89 -14.19 -22.25
N SER A 33 30.62 -14.53 -22.01
CA SER A 33 30.26 -15.85 -21.46
C SER A 33 30.64 -17.00 -22.40
N SER A 34 30.75 -16.76 -23.72
CA SER A 34 31.12 -17.69 -24.80
C SER A 34 30.22 -18.93 -25.00
N ILE A 35 29.91 -19.71 -23.96
CA ILE A 35 28.96 -20.83 -24.00
C ILE A 35 28.13 -20.82 -22.72
N VAL A 36 26.82 -20.62 -22.86
CA VAL A 36 25.88 -20.55 -21.73
C VAL A 36 24.90 -21.72 -21.75
N ALA A 37 24.58 -22.22 -20.56
CA ALA A 37 23.73 -23.40 -20.36
C ALA A 37 22.35 -22.98 -19.84
N VAL A 38 21.33 -23.12 -20.68
CA VAL A 38 19.94 -22.75 -20.38
C VAL A 38 19.19 -23.95 -19.77
N PRO A 39 18.77 -23.92 -18.49
CA PRO A 39 18.12 -25.05 -17.84
C PRO A 39 16.64 -25.22 -18.26
N VAL A 40 16.30 -26.46 -18.60
CA VAL A 40 14.93 -26.92 -18.92
C VAL A 40 14.54 -28.02 -17.94
N LEU A 41 13.35 -27.88 -17.37
CA LEU A 41 12.79 -28.76 -16.36
C LEU A 41 11.72 -29.67 -16.95
N ARG A 42 11.55 -30.85 -16.34
CA ARG A 42 10.42 -31.75 -16.58
C ARG A 42 9.43 -31.66 -15.43
N SER A 43 8.20 -31.27 -15.74
CA SER A 43 7.13 -31.00 -14.78
C SER A 43 5.86 -31.80 -15.08
N GLY A 44 5.00 -31.95 -14.08
CA GLY A 44 3.66 -32.55 -14.23
C GLY A 44 3.59 -34.08 -14.42
N GLY A 45 4.71 -34.80 -14.47
CA GLY A 45 4.75 -36.25 -14.58
C GLY A 45 6.18 -36.81 -14.70
N ARG A 46 6.35 -38.10 -14.43
CA ARG A 46 7.64 -38.82 -14.54
C ARG A 46 7.54 -40.16 -15.28
N ASP A 47 6.33 -40.63 -15.60
CA ASP A 47 6.09 -41.99 -16.06
C ASP A 47 6.11 -42.03 -17.60
N GLY A 48 7.10 -42.73 -18.17
CA GLY A 48 7.38 -42.81 -19.62
C GLY A 48 8.47 -41.83 -20.09
N THR A 49 8.95 -41.99 -21.32
CA THR A 49 9.96 -41.09 -21.92
C THR A 49 9.31 -39.77 -22.35
N LEU A 50 9.98 -38.64 -22.13
CA LEU A 50 9.61 -37.31 -22.62
C LEU A 50 10.71 -36.77 -23.54
N GLU A 51 10.30 -36.23 -24.69
CA GLU A 51 11.15 -35.57 -25.67
C GLU A 51 10.60 -34.17 -25.98
N ALA A 52 11.49 -33.17 -26.02
CA ALA A 52 11.16 -31.78 -26.34
C ALA A 52 12.29 -31.15 -27.19
N TRP A 53 11.91 -30.50 -28.29
CA TRP A 53 12.85 -29.70 -29.09
C TRP A 53 12.91 -28.27 -28.56
N VAL A 54 14.11 -27.71 -28.51
CA VAL A 54 14.35 -26.27 -28.30
C VAL A 54 14.80 -25.66 -29.62
N ARG A 55 14.08 -24.64 -30.08
CA ARG A 55 14.37 -23.88 -31.32
C ARG A 55 14.45 -22.39 -31.05
N VAL A 56 15.06 -21.64 -31.95
CA VAL A 56 14.90 -20.18 -32.01
C VAL A 56 13.57 -19.83 -32.68
N ASN A 57 12.84 -18.87 -32.11
CA ASN A 57 11.58 -18.36 -32.64
C ASN A 57 11.78 -16.93 -33.14
N THR A 58 12.24 -16.79 -34.38
CA THR A 58 12.70 -15.51 -34.94
C THR A 58 11.55 -14.58 -35.34
N THR A 59 11.15 -13.70 -34.40
CA THR A 59 10.50 -12.41 -34.71
C THR A 59 11.32 -11.20 -34.26
N ALA A 60 12.50 -11.41 -33.68
CA ALA A 60 13.42 -10.36 -33.26
C ALA A 60 14.37 -9.92 -34.40
N THR A 61 14.95 -8.73 -34.28
CA THR A 61 15.63 -7.99 -35.35
C THR A 61 17.09 -8.39 -35.65
N SER A 62 17.65 -9.38 -34.96
CA SER A 62 19.07 -9.72 -35.07
C SER A 62 19.42 -10.48 -36.36
N LYS A 63 20.59 -10.16 -36.91
CA LYS A 63 21.25 -11.01 -37.93
C LYS A 63 21.72 -12.28 -37.22
N GLU A 64 21.20 -13.45 -37.61
CA GLU A 64 21.56 -14.77 -37.03
C GLU A 64 23.04 -15.21 -37.18
N ALA A 65 23.96 -14.30 -37.54
CA ALA A 65 25.31 -14.62 -37.98
C ALA A 65 26.45 -13.84 -37.29
N SER A 66 26.15 -12.83 -36.45
CA SER A 66 27.19 -12.05 -35.76
C SER A 66 27.28 -12.29 -34.25
N GLU A 67 26.17 -12.26 -33.47
CA GLU A 67 26.28 -12.26 -32.00
C GLU A 67 26.15 -13.63 -31.30
N TYR A 68 25.57 -14.64 -31.94
CA TYR A 68 25.38 -15.95 -31.33
C TYR A 68 25.33 -17.09 -32.34
N ARG A 69 25.53 -18.31 -31.86
CA ARG A 69 25.34 -19.56 -32.58
C ARG A 69 24.45 -20.49 -31.78
N PHE A 70 23.33 -20.84 -32.38
CA PHE A 70 22.40 -21.81 -31.81
C PHE A 70 22.03 -22.86 -32.85
N GLN A 71 22.10 -24.13 -32.45
CA GLN A 71 21.56 -25.25 -33.22
C GLN A 71 20.41 -25.87 -32.44
N ASP A 72 19.31 -26.18 -33.14
CA ASP A 72 18.17 -26.92 -32.60
C ASP A 72 18.61 -28.15 -31.78
N GLN A 73 18.17 -28.22 -30.54
CA GLN A 73 18.58 -29.26 -29.59
C GLN A 73 17.37 -30.06 -29.12
N LEU A 74 17.50 -31.39 -29.20
CA LEU A 74 16.53 -32.35 -28.66
C LEU A 74 16.91 -32.68 -27.21
N LEU A 75 16.02 -32.34 -26.28
CA LEU A 75 16.12 -32.74 -24.89
C LEU A 75 15.28 -33.98 -24.64
N ARG A 76 15.87 -34.97 -23.96
CA ARG A 76 15.24 -36.26 -23.67
C ARG A 76 15.40 -36.64 -22.20
N TRP A 77 14.28 -37.01 -21.59
CA TRP A 77 14.17 -37.59 -20.26
C TRP A 77 13.62 -39.01 -20.40
N GLU A 78 14.31 -40.00 -19.85
CA GLU A 78 13.79 -41.37 -19.83
C GLU A 78 12.68 -41.54 -18.80
N ASP A 79 12.04 -42.72 -18.77
CA ASP A 79 11.11 -43.08 -17.70
C ASP A 79 11.76 -42.89 -16.32
N GLN A 80 11.00 -42.29 -15.40
CA GLN A 80 11.42 -41.86 -14.06
C GLN A 80 12.49 -40.75 -13.98
N ASP A 81 13.09 -40.32 -15.10
CA ASP A 81 14.10 -39.25 -15.09
C ASP A 81 13.45 -37.86 -14.93
N SER A 82 13.75 -37.20 -13.82
CA SER A 82 13.31 -35.82 -13.53
C SER A 82 14.48 -34.86 -13.32
N TRP A 83 15.70 -35.20 -13.76
CA TRP A 83 16.83 -34.29 -13.66
C TRP A 83 16.70 -33.15 -14.68
N PRO A 84 17.05 -31.90 -14.33
CA PRO A 84 17.15 -30.82 -15.30
C PRO A 84 18.04 -31.22 -16.48
N ARG A 85 17.64 -30.81 -17.68
CA ARG A 85 18.52 -30.79 -18.85
C ARG A 85 18.95 -29.36 -19.11
N ALA A 86 20.01 -29.16 -19.86
CA ALA A 86 20.42 -27.83 -20.31
C ALA A 86 20.61 -27.83 -21.82
N VAL A 87 20.31 -26.69 -22.42
CA VAL A 87 20.56 -26.35 -23.81
C VAL A 87 21.80 -25.47 -23.86
N THR A 88 22.75 -25.74 -24.74
CA THR A 88 23.92 -24.87 -24.92
C THR A 88 23.65 -23.82 -26.00
N LEU A 89 23.88 -22.57 -25.66
CA LEU A 89 23.90 -21.42 -26.58
C LEU A 89 25.35 -20.89 -26.62
N GLU A 90 25.94 -20.79 -27.81
CA GLU A 90 27.26 -20.19 -28.02
C GLU A 90 27.05 -18.70 -28.29
N LEU A 91 27.72 -17.83 -27.53
CA LEU A 91 27.73 -16.38 -27.71
C LEU A 91 29.06 -15.97 -28.35
N ILE A 92 29.02 -15.01 -29.26
CA ILE A 92 30.20 -14.51 -29.96
C ILE A 92 30.68 -13.26 -29.20
N ASP A 93 31.84 -13.40 -28.57
CA ASP A 93 32.62 -12.30 -27.96
C ASP A 93 33.39 -11.59 -29.08
N ASP A 94 33.12 -10.30 -29.27
CA ASP A 94 33.81 -9.43 -30.22
C ASP A 94 34.15 -8.05 -29.58
N ASN A 95 34.97 -7.23 -30.25
CA ASN A 95 35.46 -5.97 -29.67
C ASN A 95 34.71 -4.72 -30.20
N ILE A 96 33.50 -4.89 -30.72
CA ILE A 96 32.64 -3.83 -31.23
C ILE A 96 31.76 -3.33 -30.08
N SER A 97 31.83 -2.03 -29.78
CA SER A 97 30.95 -1.43 -28.78
C SER A 97 29.52 -1.37 -29.34
N GLU A 98 28.68 -2.31 -28.89
CA GLU A 98 27.25 -2.31 -29.18
C GLU A 98 26.53 -1.27 -28.30
N THR A 99 25.48 -0.65 -28.84
CA THR A 99 24.70 0.40 -28.15
C THR A 99 23.27 -0.02 -27.80
N SER A 100 22.92 -1.25 -28.14
CA SER A 100 21.63 -1.89 -27.93
C SER A 100 21.83 -3.25 -27.30
N VAL A 101 20.90 -3.66 -26.45
CA VAL A 101 20.90 -4.99 -25.85
C VAL A 101 20.12 -5.93 -26.77
N GLU A 102 20.75 -7.01 -27.20
CA GLU A 102 20.15 -7.95 -28.17
C GLU A 102 19.27 -9.01 -27.49
N VAL A 103 18.20 -9.41 -28.17
CA VAL A 103 17.15 -10.26 -27.59
C VAL A 103 16.85 -11.46 -28.48
N LEU A 104 17.13 -12.65 -27.94
CA LEU A 104 16.87 -13.97 -28.53
C LEU A 104 15.64 -14.62 -27.87
N VAL A 105 14.75 -15.23 -28.64
CA VAL A 105 13.63 -16.02 -28.09
C VAL A 105 13.82 -17.50 -28.39
N LEU A 106 13.97 -18.32 -27.34
CA LEU A 106 14.00 -19.78 -27.42
C LEU A 106 12.60 -20.34 -27.12
N SER A 107 12.11 -21.24 -27.95
CA SER A 107 10.79 -21.88 -27.81
C SER A 107 10.90 -23.40 -27.65
N LEU A 108 10.07 -23.96 -26.76
CA LEU A 108 9.90 -25.39 -26.55
C LEU A 108 8.73 -25.97 -27.37
N ASP A 109 8.99 -27.07 -28.06
CA ASP A 109 7.94 -27.98 -28.52
C ASP A 109 7.47 -28.85 -27.35
N ASN A 110 6.17 -29.19 -27.34
CA ASN A 110 5.55 -30.12 -26.38
C ASN A 110 5.58 -29.65 -24.89
N SER A 111 5.46 -28.34 -24.67
CA SER A 111 5.38 -27.70 -23.34
C SER A 111 3.95 -27.27 -22.97
N SER A 112 3.59 -27.29 -21.68
CA SER A 112 2.38 -26.64 -21.13
C SER A 112 2.65 -25.64 -20.00
N GLY A 113 3.92 -25.34 -19.75
CA GLY A 113 4.40 -24.33 -18.78
C GLY A 113 4.94 -23.09 -19.48
N ILE A 114 6.12 -22.62 -19.04
CA ILE A 114 6.87 -21.57 -19.75
C ILE A 114 7.41 -22.15 -21.06
N ARG A 115 6.73 -21.81 -22.16
CA ARG A 115 7.03 -22.29 -23.52
C ARG A 115 8.15 -21.51 -24.19
N ASP A 116 8.17 -20.21 -23.98
CA ASP A 116 9.08 -19.26 -24.62
C ASP A 116 9.95 -18.61 -23.54
N LEU A 117 11.25 -18.52 -23.80
CA LEU A 117 12.26 -17.91 -22.96
C LEU A 117 12.94 -16.79 -23.73
N GLU A 118 12.98 -15.61 -23.14
CA GLU A 118 13.74 -14.47 -23.63
C GLU A 118 15.18 -14.52 -23.08
N VAL A 119 16.16 -14.58 -23.96
CA VAL A 119 17.59 -14.53 -23.62
C VAL A 119 18.15 -13.20 -24.09
N VAL A 120 18.60 -12.40 -23.13
CA VAL A 120 19.05 -11.02 -23.31
C VAL A 120 20.58 -11.00 -23.29
N VAL A 121 21.19 -10.81 -24.47
CA VAL A 121 22.64 -10.72 -24.65
C VAL A 121 23.06 -9.27 -24.48
N GLY A 122 24.01 -9.01 -23.58
CA GLY A 122 24.45 -7.67 -23.24
C GLY A 122 25.93 -7.40 -23.56
N PRO A 123 26.27 -6.18 -24.03
CA PRO A 123 27.61 -5.83 -24.46
C PRO A 123 28.64 -5.98 -23.33
N ASP A 124 29.83 -6.47 -23.66
CA ASP A 124 30.95 -6.57 -22.71
C ASP A 124 32.00 -5.46 -22.79
N VAL A 125 31.96 -4.63 -23.84
CA VAL A 125 32.85 -3.49 -24.07
C VAL A 125 32.41 -2.20 -23.34
N ASP A 126 31.41 -2.28 -22.47
CA ASP A 126 30.78 -1.12 -21.87
C ASP A 126 31.50 -0.65 -20.58
N GLY A 127 31.32 0.63 -20.24
CA GLY A 127 32.08 1.29 -19.16
C GLY A 127 31.81 0.80 -17.73
N GLY A 128 31.05 -0.29 -17.55
CA GLY A 128 30.49 -0.69 -16.26
C GLY A 128 29.36 0.21 -15.78
N ILE A 129 28.65 -0.24 -14.75
CA ILE A 129 27.56 0.51 -14.15
C ILE A 129 27.98 1.08 -12.80
N ILE A 130 27.86 2.39 -12.59
CA ILE A 130 28.07 3.01 -11.28
C ILE A 130 26.76 2.87 -10.47
N SER A 131 26.80 2.10 -9.38
CA SER A 131 25.68 1.86 -8.46
C SER A 131 25.89 2.56 -7.12
N PHE A 132 24.80 3.01 -6.49
CA PHE A 132 24.84 3.80 -5.26
C PHE A 132 24.19 3.05 -4.09
N THR A 133 24.80 3.16 -2.91
CA THR A 133 24.35 2.47 -1.69
C THR A 133 24.48 3.35 -0.45
N HIS A 134 23.49 3.27 0.43
CA HIS A 134 23.52 3.85 1.78
C HIS A 134 23.62 2.69 2.79
N GLY A 135 24.71 2.62 3.55
CA GLY A 135 25.00 1.49 4.43
C GLY A 135 25.13 0.17 3.65
N THR A 136 24.06 -0.63 3.63
CA THR A 136 23.95 -1.90 2.86
C THR A 136 22.79 -1.92 1.87
N GLU A 137 21.97 -0.86 1.81
CA GLU A 137 20.79 -0.78 0.94
C GLU A 137 21.12 -0.13 -0.41
N ASN A 138 20.47 -0.60 -1.47
CA ASN A 138 20.63 -0.09 -2.83
C ASN A 138 19.65 1.06 -3.11
N LEU A 139 20.19 2.22 -3.48
CA LEU A 139 19.42 3.48 -3.63
C LEU A 139 18.57 3.53 -4.92
N ARG A 140 18.42 2.41 -5.64
CA ARG A 140 17.40 2.24 -6.70
C ARG A 140 15.98 2.05 -6.18
N GLU A 141 15.80 1.56 -4.94
CA GLU A 141 14.51 1.07 -4.45
C GLU A 141 13.93 1.86 -3.27
N THR A 142 14.74 2.65 -2.55
CA THR A 142 14.33 3.38 -1.34
C THR A 142 14.93 4.79 -1.23
N THR A 143 14.16 5.71 -0.64
CA THR A 143 14.59 7.07 -0.25
C THR A 143 14.92 7.06 1.25
N PRO A 144 16.19 7.15 1.66
CA PRO A 144 16.56 7.07 3.07
C PRO A 144 16.31 8.37 3.85
N MET A 145 15.93 8.23 5.12
CA MET A 145 15.90 9.32 6.11
C MET A 145 17.26 9.46 6.81
N LEU A 146 17.66 10.70 7.08
CA LEU A 146 18.87 11.09 7.78
C LEU A 146 18.49 11.99 8.98
N PRO A 147 18.86 11.63 10.23
CA PRO A 147 18.64 12.50 11.37
C PRO A 147 19.66 13.63 11.41
N GLU A 148 19.25 14.80 11.88
CA GLU A 148 20.12 15.95 12.08
C GLU A 148 20.98 15.79 13.34
N GLY A 149 22.15 15.19 13.16
CA GLY A 149 23.10 15.03 14.25
C GLY A 149 24.50 14.59 13.79
N PRO A 150 25.55 15.00 14.52
CA PRO A 150 26.92 14.72 14.12
C PRO A 150 27.27 13.24 14.31
N LYS A 151 27.46 12.53 13.18
CA LYS A 151 28.21 11.26 13.13
C LYS A 151 29.09 11.22 11.88
N PRO A 152 30.43 11.07 12.02
CA PRO A 152 31.35 11.06 10.88
C PRO A 152 31.30 9.71 10.15
N HIS A 153 30.27 9.50 9.34
CA HIS A 153 30.07 8.31 8.52
C HIS A 153 29.72 8.67 7.08
N CYS A 154 30.13 7.80 6.16
CA CYS A 154 29.78 7.92 4.75
C CYS A 154 28.28 7.65 4.54
N LEU A 155 27.59 8.60 3.93
CA LEU A 155 26.16 8.56 3.61
C LEU A 155 25.90 7.84 2.28
N ILE A 156 26.73 8.08 1.26
CA ILE A 156 26.62 7.41 -0.04
C ILE A 156 27.98 6.85 -0.43
N TYR A 157 27.99 5.54 -0.68
CA TYR A 157 29.03 4.89 -1.44
C TYR A 157 28.59 4.69 -2.88
N ALA A 158 29.49 4.90 -3.83
CA ALA A 158 29.36 4.38 -5.18
C ALA A 158 30.33 3.24 -5.42
N GLU A 159 29.90 2.28 -6.22
CA GLU A 159 30.67 1.10 -6.61
C GLU A 159 30.46 0.88 -8.11
N ARG A 160 31.54 0.61 -8.84
CA ARG A 160 31.48 0.29 -10.26
C ARG A 160 31.25 -1.21 -10.39
N ILE A 161 30.03 -1.59 -10.76
CA ILE A 161 29.57 -2.97 -10.83
C ILE A 161 29.43 -3.46 -12.28
N LEU A 162 29.31 -4.78 -12.43
CA LEU A 162 29.22 -5.55 -13.68
C LEU A 162 30.50 -5.59 -14.51
N GLN A 163 31.04 -4.44 -14.93
CA GLN A 163 32.22 -4.34 -15.80
C GLN A 163 33.17 -3.23 -15.34
N SER A 164 34.44 -3.30 -15.77
CA SER A 164 35.48 -2.34 -15.37
C SER A 164 36.38 -1.87 -16.51
N HIS A 165 35.99 -2.10 -17.77
CA HIS A 165 36.74 -1.65 -18.94
C HIS A 165 36.62 -0.12 -19.13
N GLY A 166 37.73 0.53 -19.48
CA GLY A 166 37.83 1.98 -19.60
C GLY A 166 37.91 2.73 -18.26
N VAL A 167 38.13 4.05 -18.33
CA VAL A 167 38.16 4.94 -17.16
C VAL A 167 36.77 5.53 -16.95
N ALA A 168 36.22 5.33 -15.76
CA ALA A 168 34.93 5.90 -15.36
C ALA A 168 35.14 7.11 -14.45
N THR A 169 34.56 8.26 -14.78
CA THR A 169 34.54 9.43 -13.89
C THR A 169 33.12 9.76 -13.45
N LEU A 170 32.96 10.22 -12.21
CA LEU A 170 31.68 10.59 -11.61
C LEU A 170 31.74 12.01 -11.04
N TRP A 171 30.81 12.84 -11.48
CA TRP A 171 30.60 14.21 -11.02
C TRP A 171 29.30 14.32 -10.21
N LEU A 172 29.33 15.20 -9.22
CA LEU A 172 28.23 15.47 -8.30
C LEU A 172 27.66 16.87 -8.61
N GLN A 173 26.38 16.95 -8.93
CA GLN A 173 25.70 18.20 -9.28
C GLN A 173 24.50 18.40 -8.34
N GLY A 174 24.26 19.64 -7.89
CA GLY A 174 23.01 19.97 -7.21
C GLY A 174 21.83 19.91 -8.18
N CYS A 175 20.65 19.54 -7.71
CA CYS A 175 19.43 19.61 -8.52
C CYS A 175 19.01 21.08 -8.75
N ASP A 176 18.49 21.40 -9.93
CA ASP A 176 17.88 22.72 -10.20
C ASP A 176 16.45 22.79 -9.64
N SER A 177 16.08 23.98 -9.16
CA SER A 177 15.15 24.19 -8.04
C SER A 177 13.67 24.35 -8.42
N ASP A 178 13.03 23.30 -8.95
CA ASP A 178 11.60 23.33 -9.35
C ASP A 178 10.62 22.69 -8.35
N PHE A 179 11.08 22.19 -7.20
CA PHE A 179 10.22 21.64 -6.12
C PHE A 179 10.19 22.52 -4.87
N ARG A 180 9.06 22.50 -4.14
CA ARG A 180 8.68 23.55 -3.16
C ARG A 180 9.04 23.30 -1.70
N VAL A 181 9.70 22.19 -1.37
CA VAL A 181 10.15 21.86 0.00
C VAL A 181 11.49 21.12 -0.14
N GLU A 182 12.54 21.88 -0.43
CA GLU A 182 13.91 21.37 -0.50
C GLU A 182 14.76 22.09 0.54
N ALA A 183 15.63 21.33 1.20
CA ALA A 183 16.64 21.86 2.12
C ALA A 183 17.46 22.95 1.42
N SER A 184 17.62 24.09 2.09
CA SER A 184 18.27 25.29 1.57
C SER A 184 19.79 25.24 1.71
N LYS A 185 20.48 25.21 0.57
CA LYS A 185 21.94 25.24 0.52
C LYS A 185 22.51 26.52 1.14
N GLY A 186 23.21 26.37 2.26
CA GLY A 186 23.78 27.43 3.07
C GLY A 186 23.06 27.68 4.40
N ILE A 187 21.87 27.09 4.58
CA ILE A 187 21.08 27.11 5.82
C ILE A 187 21.17 25.73 6.45
N ASP A 188 20.69 24.69 5.76
CA ASP A 188 20.51 23.34 6.32
C ASP A 188 21.65 22.40 5.90
N TYR A 189 22.29 22.69 4.76
CA TYR A 189 23.52 22.00 4.36
C TYR A 189 24.49 22.85 3.53
N SER A 190 25.76 22.43 3.47
CA SER A 190 26.78 23.01 2.60
C SER A 190 27.67 21.94 1.96
N LEU A 191 27.95 22.10 0.67
CA LEU A 191 28.80 21.23 -0.14
C LEU A 191 30.28 21.62 0.03
N LEU A 192 31.11 20.66 0.43
CA LEU A 192 32.56 20.83 0.56
C LEU A 192 33.27 20.32 -0.71
N ASN A 193 33.92 21.24 -1.43
CA ASN A 193 34.88 20.96 -2.52
C ASN A 193 34.38 20.13 -3.73
N ALA A 194 33.15 20.36 -4.19
CA ALA A 194 32.48 19.70 -5.34
C ALA A 194 33.15 19.83 -6.74
N SER A 195 34.45 20.16 -6.83
CA SER A 195 35.16 20.46 -8.08
C SER A 195 36.01 19.33 -8.65
N GLU A 196 36.22 18.23 -7.92
CA GLU A 196 36.99 17.07 -8.40
C GLU A 196 36.10 15.82 -8.55
N PRO A 197 36.16 15.11 -9.70
CA PRO A 197 35.38 13.91 -9.93
C PRO A 197 35.99 12.68 -9.23
N VAL A 198 35.15 11.70 -8.91
CA VAL A 198 35.63 10.39 -8.46
C VAL A 198 35.93 9.52 -9.68
N VAL A 199 37.15 9.00 -9.78
CA VAL A 199 37.67 8.35 -11.00
C VAL A 199 38.10 6.90 -10.73
N TRP A 200 37.39 5.94 -11.32
CA TRP A 200 37.83 4.53 -11.39
C TRP A 200 38.65 4.31 -12.65
N GLN A 201 39.87 3.80 -12.49
CA GLN A 201 40.72 3.38 -13.60
C GLN A 201 40.20 2.09 -14.26
N ASN A 202 40.74 1.76 -15.43
CA ASN A 202 40.45 0.50 -16.10
C ASN A 202 40.84 -0.70 -15.21
N GLY A 203 39.87 -1.55 -14.87
CA GLY A 203 40.01 -2.67 -13.94
C GLY A 203 39.53 -2.40 -12.51
N GLU A 204 39.30 -1.13 -12.12
CA GLU A 204 38.87 -0.78 -10.76
C GLU A 204 37.35 -0.92 -10.59
N VAL A 205 36.95 -1.64 -9.52
CA VAL A 205 35.56 -1.87 -9.09
C VAL A 205 35.32 -1.49 -7.62
N ASP A 206 36.29 -0.82 -6.99
CA ASP A 206 36.28 -0.60 -5.55
C ASP A 206 35.20 0.39 -5.09
N ARG A 207 34.62 0.13 -3.92
CA ARG A 207 33.55 0.93 -3.32
C ARG A 207 34.13 2.21 -2.70
N ARG A 208 33.76 3.38 -3.24
CA ARG A 208 34.27 4.69 -2.81
C ARG A 208 33.20 5.52 -2.13
N CYS A 209 33.58 6.25 -1.09
CA CYS A 209 32.68 7.21 -0.45
C CYS A 209 32.53 8.45 -1.34
N ILE A 210 31.30 8.80 -1.69
CA ILE A 210 30.95 9.93 -2.56
C ILE A 210 30.29 11.05 -1.75
N LEU A 211 29.61 10.69 -0.66
CA LEU A 211 28.93 11.64 0.23
C LEU A 211 29.17 11.24 1.69
N GLN A 212 29.59 12.18 2.53
CA GLN A 212 29.85 11.98 3.96
C GLN A 212 29.30 13.16 4.76
N SER A 213 28.73 12.89 5.94
CA SER A 213 28.33 13.93 6.90
C SER A 213 29.53 14.38 7.75
N VAL A 214 29.62 15.68 8.02
CA VAL A 214 30.70 16.29 8.81
C VAL A 214 30.12 17.03 10.01
N ASP A 215 30.68 16.77 11.19
CA ASP A 215 30.31 17.36 12.49
C ASP A 215 30.44 18.91 12.48
N SER A 216 29.41 19.59 12.97
CA SER A 216 29.31 21.05 13.06
C SER A 216 30.27 21.67 14.09
N THR A 217 30.69 20.91 15.11
CA THR A 217 31.59 21.37 16.18
C THR A 217 33.05 21.55 15.72
N LEU A 218 33.41 21.03 14.53
CA LEU A 218 34.75 21.07 13.97
C LEU A 218 35.12 22.41 13.28
N GLN A 219 34.58 23.54 13.74
CA GLN A 219 34.77 24.85 13.09
C GLN A 219 36.23 25.35 13.08
N ASP A 220 37.08 24.97 14.04
CA ASP A 220 38.44 25.50 14.21
C ASP A 220 39.57 24.73 13.47
N LEU A 221 39.21 23.83 12.54
CA LEU A 221 40.15 22.87 11.95
C LEU A 221 41.02 23.39 10.79
N ASN A 222 41.47 24.64 10.87
CA ASN A 222 42.45 25.20 9.93
C ASN A 222 43.92 24.78 10.22
N ARG A 223 44.14 23.87 11.20
CA ARG A 223 45.49 23.45 11.66
C ARG A 223 45.79 21.94 11.74
N SER A 224 44.82 21.05 11.53
CA SER A 224 45.06 19.58 11.64
C SER A 224 44.51 18.78 10.45
N MET A 225 44.46 19.38 9.25
CA MET A 225 44.15 18.69 7.99
C MET A 225 45.32 17.85 7.41
N GLN A 226 46.53 17.86 8.01
CA GLN A 226 47.72 17.22 7.41
C GLN A 226 47.86 15.70 7.64
N ASN A 227 47.07 15.09 8.52
CA ASN A 227 47.23 13.67 8.92
C ASN A 227 46.00 12.78 8.64
N LEU A 228 45.01 13.28 7.92
CA LEU A 228 43.85 12.51 7.46
C LEU A 228 44.00 12.28 5.94
N PRO A 229 43.58 11.12 5.39
CA PRO A 229 43.77 10.81 3.97
C PRO A 229 43.10 11.88 3.09
N PRO A 230 43.64 12.19 1.89
CA PRO A 230 43.17 13.32 1.08
C PRO A 230 41.67 13.27 0.81
N TRP A 231 40.96 14.28 1.31
CA TRP A 231 39.49 14.40 1.25
C TRP A 231 39.10 15.06 -0.07
N GLN A 232 38.19 14.45 -0.84
CA GLN A 232 37.82 14.98 -2.17
C GLN A 232 36.40 15.56 -2.25
N ASN A 233 35.39 15.00 -1.57
CA ASN A 233 34.01 15.54 -1.60
C ASN A 233 33.26 15.25 -0.28
N GLY A 234 32.38 16.15 0.18
CA GLY A 234 31.55 15.92 1.38
C GLY A 234 30.43 16.93 1.59
N ILE A 235 29.51 16.66 2.53
CA ILE A 235 28.44 17.59 2.95
C ILE A 235 28.51 17.83 4.45
N ARG A 236 28.43 19.11 4.84
CA ARG A 236 28.13 19.50 6.21
C ARG A 236 26.64 19.79 6.29
N ILE A 237 25.93 19.04 7.12
CA ILE A 237 24.54 19.31 7.51
C ILE A 237 24.61 20.21 8.76
N TRP A 238 23.80 21.25 8.81
CA TRP A 238 23.66 22.11 9.98
C TRP A 238 22.56 21.56 10.89
N GLN A 239 22.61 21.88 12.18
CA GLN A 239 21.45 21.78 13.04
C GLN A 239 20.96 23.22 13.19
N ASP A 240 19.73 23.50 12.77
CA ASP A 240 19.07 24.75 13.13
C ASP A 240 18.30 24.59 14.45
N ALA A 241 17.45 25.56 14.79
CA ALA A 241 16.76 25.63 16.08
C ALA A 241 15.23 25.64 15.96
N ASP A 242 14.71 25.54 14.73
CA ASP A 242 13.28 25.59 14.45
C ASP A 242 12.71 24.15 14.43
N VAL A 243 11.40 24.01 14.18
CA VAL A 243 10.75 22.69 14.07
C VAL A 243 10.00 22.65 12.75
N GLU A 244 10.61 22.01 11.77
CA GLU A 244 10.22 22.05 10.36
C GLU A 244 9.47 20.75 9.95
N LEU A 245 9.12 20.62 8.66
CA LEU A 245 8.50 19.41 8.09
C LEU A 245 9.52 18.70 7.19
N ASP A 246 9.72 17.38 7.35
CA ASP A 246 10.56 16.47 6.53
C ASP A 246 11.14 17.12 5.24
N GLU A 247 12.30 17.78 5.33
CA GLU A 247 12.90 18.44 4.17
C GLU A 247 13.50 17.42 3.20
N VAL A 248 13.42 17.69 1.88
CA VAL A 248 14.01 16.82 0.85
C VAL A 248 15.32 17.39 0.32
N LEU A 249 16.36 16.55 0.26
CA LEU A 249 17.70 16.92 -0.22
C LEU A 249 18.05 16.11 -1.49
N CYS A 250 18.34 16.79 -2.61
CA CYS A 250 18.48 16.19 -3.93
C CYS A 250 19.87 16.37 -4.56
N PHE A 251 20.42 15.29 -5.14
CA PHE A 251 21.66 15.33 -5.94
C PHE A 251 21.50 14.64 -7.30
N GLY A 252 22.02 15.29 -8.34
CA GLY A 252 22.22 14.71 -9.66
C GLY A 252 23.65 14.17 -9.83
N PHE A 253 23.78 13.12 -10.65
CA PHE A 253 25.07 12.51 -10.98
C PHE A 253 25.30 12.52 -12.49
N ILE A 254 26.53 12.85 -12.89
CA ILE A 254 26.99 12.75 -14.29
C ILE A 254 28.18 11.81 -14.33
N SER A 255 28.13 10.79 -15.18
CA SER A 255 29.27 9.91 -15.45
C SER A 255 29.83 10.13 -16.85
N THR A 256 31.12 9.90 -17.01
CA THR A 256 31.75 9.69 -18.33
C THR A 256 32.53 8.39 -18.29
N GLY A 257 32.46 7.60 -19.38
CA GLY A 257 33.12 6.28 -19.46
C GLY A 257 32.51 5.19 -18.56
N ALA A 258 31.29 5.38 -18.07
CA ALA A 258 30.45 4.38 -17.39
C ALA A 258 28.98 4.79 -17.44
N THR A 259 28.07 3.82 -17.31
CA THR A 259 26.63 4.02 -17.33
C THR A 259 26.11 4.20 -15.90
N LEU A 260 25.32 5.23 -15.62
CA LEU A 260 24.78 5.45 -14.26
C LEU A 260 23.60 4.52 -13.97
N ALA A 261 23.65 3.78 -12.86
CA ALA A 261 22.52 2.97 -12.40
C ALA A 261 21.28 3.83 -12.09
N THR A 262 21.51 5.04 -11.59
CA THR A 262 20.52 6.03 -11.16
C THR A 262 21.12 7.42 -11.41
N ARG A 263 20.38 8.35 -12.03
CA ARG A 263 20.88 9.71 -12.36
C ARG A 263 20.63 10.78 -11.28
N ARG A 264 19.73 10.50 -10.32
CA ARG A 264 19.28 11.41 -9.26
C ARG A 264 19.03 10.60 -7.98
N VAL A 265 19.43 11.13 -6.82
CA VAL A 265 19.18 10.51 -5.49
C VAL A 265 18.64 11.57 -4.55
N GLU A 266 17.68 11.18 -3.71
CA GLU A 266 16.96 12.04 -2.78
C GLU A 266 17.07 11.49 -1.34
N PHE A 267 17.10 12.39 -0.35
CA PHE A 267 17.17 12.12 1.09
C PHE A 267 16.12 12.93 1.84
N ARG A 268 15.81 12.56 3.08
CA ARG A 268 14.99 13.38 4.00
C ARG A 268 15.75 13.73 5.28
N LEU A 269 15.62 14.96 5.78
CA LEU A 269 16.16 15.42 7.07
C LEU A 269 15.12 15.33 8.21
N ALA A 270 15.57 15.36 9.47
CA ALA A 270 14.72 15.28 10.68
C ALA A 270 15.42 15.78 11.97
N ASP A 271 14.80 16.77 12.62
CA ASP A 271 15.35 17.64 13.69
C ASP A 271 15.67 16.96 15.04
N ALA A 272 16.51 17.62 15.86
CA ALA A 272 16.88 17.17 17.21
C ALA A 272 16.97 18.31 18.26
N GLY A 273 16.16 18.23 19.34
CA GLY A 273 15.98 19.30 20.34
C GLY A 273 17.09 19.50 21.41
N THR A 274 16.96 20.60 22.17
CA THR A 274 18.05 21.28 22.92
C THR A 274 18.09 21.05 24.44
N ASP A 275 19.31 21.09 25.04
CA ASP A 275 19.57 20.93 26.49
C ASP A 275 20.65 21.93 27.00
N GLY A 276 20.31 22.91 27.85
CA GLY A 276 21.32 23.86 28.36
C GLY A 276 20.88 25.01 29.28
N ALA A 277 20.36 24.73 30.49
CA ALA A 277 20.02 25.76 31.50
C ALA A 277 20.53 25.42 32.91
N GLY A 278 20.96 26.44 33.68
CA GLY A 278 21.55 26.30 35.03
C GLY A 278 20.53 26.15 36.16
N ILE A 279 20.99 25.64 37.33
CA ILE A 279 20.13 25.23 38.47
C ILE A 279 20.50 25.98 39.77
N ALA A 280 19.50 26.47 40.51
CA ALA A 280 19.60 27.04 41.86
C ALA A 280 18.70 26.29 42.87
N VAL A 281 19.00 26.33 44.17
CA VAL A 281 18.36 25.48 45.21
C VAL A 281 17.86 26.31 46.41
N CYS A 282 16.65 26.04 46.89
CA CYS A 282 15.94 26.79 47.95
C CYS A 282 15.26 25.85 48.97
N THR A 283 15.08 26.26 50.23
CA THR A 283 14.38 25.47 51.28
C THR A 283 12.97 25.98 51.56
N GLN A 284 12.01 25.06 51.70
CA GLN A 284 10.58 25.34 51.88
C GLN A 284 10.28 25.94 53.27
N GLY A 285 9.63 27.11 53.29
CA GLY A 285 9.30 27.85 54.52
C GLY A 285 10.37 28.87 54.96
N GLU A 286 11.52 28.93 54.28
CA GLU A 286 12.53 29.98 54.41
C GLU A 286 12.53 30.90 53.16
N ALA A 287 13.19 32.05 53.22
CA ALA A 287 13.25 33.01 52.10
C ALA A 287 14.48 32.71 51.23
N CYS A 288 14.35 32.82 49.90
CA CYS A 288 15.42 32.42 48.97
C CYS A 288 16.11 33.59 48.26
N LEU A 289 17.39 33.40 47.98
CA LEU A 289 18.35 34.37 47.44
C LEU A 289 18.92 33.82 46.13
N VAL A 290 18.75 34.55 45.01
CA VAL A 290 19.24 34.13 43.69
C VAL A 290 20.14 35.21 43.10
N ASN A 291 21.37 34.83 42.74
CA ASN A 291 22.38 35.71 42.15
C ASN A 291 22.51 35.44 40.64
N LEU A 292 22.32 36.48 39.81
CA LEU A 292 22.31 36.39 38.35
C LEU A 292 23.57 36.97 37.67
N THR A 293 24.69 37.02 38.40
CA THR A 293 25.96 37.57 37.87
C THR A 293 26.43 36.84 36.60
N GLY A 294 26.43 37.56 35.48
CA GLY A 294 26.84 37.06 34.16
C GLY A 294 25.78 37.22 33.05
N LEU A 295 24.51 37.44 33.42
CA LEU A 295 23.42 37.72 32.48
C LEU A 295 23.18 39.22 32.31
N HIS A 296 23.12 39.70 31.07
CA HIS A 296 22.73 41.08 30.75
C HIS A 296 21.20 41.21 30.79
N VAL A 297 20.67 41.54 31.97
CA VAL A 297 19.25 41.87 32.17
C VAL A 297 19.08 43.39 32.28
N GLY A 298 18.18 43.95 31.48
CA GLY A 298 17.84 45.38 31.48
C GLY A 298 16.95 45.77 32.65
N ARG A 299 16.97 47.05 33.04
CA ARG A 299 16.10 47.61 34.10
C ARG A 299 14.60 47.60 33.75
N SER A 300 14.25 47.28 32.51
CA SER A 300 12.89 47.18 31.96
C SER A 300 12.32 45.77 31.99
N ASP A 301 13.15 44.76 32.24
CA ASP A 301 12.83 43.38 31.92
C ASP A 301 11.99 42.76 33.04
N ARG A 302 10.96 42.00 32.65
CA ARG A 302 10.07 41.31 33.59
C ARG A 302 10.38 39.83 33.64
N ILE A 303 10.56 39.31 34.87
CA ILE A 303 10.73 37.88 35.12
C ILE A 303 9.37 37.26 35.42
N ILE A 304 9.00 36.24 34.65
CA ILE A 304 7.77 35.47 34.86
C ILE A 304 8.13 34.02 35.16
N THR A 305 7.59 33.48 36.26
CA THR A 305 7.72 32.07 36.65
C THR A 305 6.55 31.26 36.07
N THR A 306 6.85 30.20 35.32
CA THR A 306 5.81 29.34 34.70
C THR A 306 6.12 27.85 34.88
N ARG A 307 5.08 27.01 34.90
CA ARG A 307 5.16 25.54 35.05
C ARG A 307 4.58 24.90 33.77
N ASN A 308 5.45 24.30 32.94
CA ASN A 308 5.14 23.52 31.71
C ASN A 308 4.03 24.05 30.78
N CYS A 309 4.41 24.67 29.64
CA CYS A 309 3.48 25.04 28.56
C CYS A 309 3.82 24.37 27.23
N THR A 310 2.85 23.66 26.65
CA THR A 310 2.77 23.42 25.19
C THR A 310 2.28 24.68 24.48
N TRP A 311 2.70 24.91 23.24
CA TRP A 311 2.57 26.18 22.49
C TRP A 311 1.18 26.88 22.52
N PHE A 312 0.08 26.12 22.63
CA PHE A 312 -1.28 26.67 22.70
C PHE A 312 -1.73 27.23 24.08
N ALA A 313 -0.92 27.11 25.13
CA ALA A 313 -1.34 27.43 26.51
C ALA A 313 -0.97 28.84 27.02
N CYS A 314 -0.16 29.62 26.28
CA CYS A 314 0.40 30.90 26.78
C CYS A 314 -0.59 32.09 26.86
N ALA A 315 -1.90 31.89 26.65
CA ALA A 315 -2.88 32.97 26.52
C ALA A 315 -3.89 33.11 27.69
N ALA A 316 -3.81 32.29 28.76
CA ALA A 316 -4.81 32.35 29.84
C ALA A 316 -4.28 32.05 31.26
N ASN A 317 -4.23 33.12 32.07
CA ASN A 317 -4.40 33.13 33.53
C ASN A 317 -3.39 32.37 34.43
N MET A 318 -2.21 32.98 34.64
CA MET A 318 -1.73 33.32 36.00
C MET A 318 -0.45 34.18 35.89
N TYR A 319 -0.54 35.47 36.26
CA TYR A 319 0.60 36.38 36.30
C TYR A 319 0.74 36.95 37.71
N ALA A 320 1.90 36.72 38.33
CA ALA A 320 2.39 37.53 39.44
C ALA A 320 3.50 38.42 38.88
N ASP A 321 3.15 39.66 38.54
CA ASP A 321 4.13 40.68 38.13
C ASP A 321 4.90 41.15 39.37
N TYR A 322 6.21 40.89 39.42
CA TYR A 322 7.11 41.43 40.43
C TYR A 322 7.99 42.52 39.81
N GLU A 323 7.93 43.75 40.32
CA GLU A 323 8.97 44.76 40.04
C GLU A 323 10.24 44.37 40.81
N LEU A 324 11.36 44.24 40.09
CA LEU A 324 12.60 43.73 40.65
C LEU A 324 13.29 44.75 41.56
N ALA A 325 13.21 44.52 42.87
CA ALA A 325 14.10 45.13 43.84
C ALA A 325 15.45 44.39 43.84
N THR A 326 16.33 44.75 42.91
CA THR A 326 17.74 44.28 42.88
C THR A 326 18.57 45.05 43.92
N ASP A 327 19.42 44.34 44.68
CA ASP A 327 20.50 45.00 45.43
C ASP A 327 21.64 45.45 44.49
N GLU A 328 22.65 46.16 45.03
CA GLU A 328 23.79 46.69 44.26
C GLU A 328 24.64 45.61 43.58
N ASN A 329 24.42 44.33 43.91
CA ASN A 329 25.10 43.16 43.32
C ASN A 329 24.21 42.36 42.35
N ASN A 330 23.03 42.88 41.96
CA ASN A 330 22.02 42.20 41.13
C ASN A 330 21.47 40.88 41.74
N THR A 331 21.37 40.81 43.07
CA THR A 331 20.69 39.69 43.75
C THR A 331 19.18 39.94 43.84
N ILE A 332 18.37 38.90 43.62
CA ILE A 332 16.90 38.95 43.70
C ILE A 332 16.43 38.10 44.89
N TYR A 333 15.46 38.63 45.63
CA TYR A 333 14.89 38.03 46.85
C TYR A 333 13.49 37.50 46.60
N VAL A 334 13.20 36.26 47.02
CA VAL A 334 11.86 35.65 46.92
C VAL A 334 11.28 35.43 48.34
N PRO A 335 10.10 35.98 48.68
CA PRO A 335 9.52 35.87 50.02
C PRO A 335 9.15 34.44 50.44
N ALA A 336 9.47 34.08 51.68
CA ALA A 336 9.18 32.75 52.24
C ALA A 336 7.68 32.36 52.19
N ALA A 337 6.78 33.33 52.35
CA ALA A 337 5.34 33.09 52.40
C ALA A 337 4.77 32.54 51.08
N ASP A 338 5.36 32.94 49.95
CA ASP A 338 4.93 32.47 48.62
C ASP A 338 5.39 31.01 48.40
N LEU A 339 6.55 30.63 48.94
CA LEU A 339 7.11 29.27 48.86
C LEU A 339 6.37 28.24 49.75
N MET A 340 5.56 28.67 50.73
CA MET A 340 4.86 27.76 51.65
C MET A 340 3.76 26.91 51.00
N TYR A 341 3.27 27.29 49.82
CA TYR A 341 2.12 26.65 49.17
C TYR A 341 2.48 25.75 47.96
N HIS A 342 3.77 25.54 47.71
CA HIS A 342 4.27 24.84 46.53
C HIS A 342 4.90 23.47 46.85
N ASP A 343 4.80 22.54 45.89
CA ASP A 343 5.29 21.18 46.04
C ASP A 343 6.81 21.11 45.90
N THR A 344 7.44 20.30 46.75
CA THR A 344 8.89 20.11 46.80
C THR A 344 9.40 19.37 45.56
N GLY A 345 10.66 19.58 45.17
CA GLY A 345 11.23 19.02 43.93
C GLY A 345 10.58 19.47 42.60
N ALA A 346 9.61 20.41 42.65
CA ALA A 346 9.08 21.05 41.45
C ALA A 346 10.08 22.07 40.91
N TRP A 347 10.34 22.02 39.62
CA TRP A 347 11.25 22.96 38.96
C TRP A 347 10.50 24.13 38.35
N TYR A 348 10.97 25.34 38.64
CA TYR A 348 10.41 26.57 38.10
C TYR A 348 11.37 27.14 37.06
N THR A 349 10.85 27.50 35.89
CA THR A 349 11.63 28.13 34.82
C THR A 349 11.33 29.62 34.77
N CYS A 350 12.34 30.44 35.01
CA CYS A 350 12.24 31.88 34.83
C CYS A 350 12.44 32.22 33.35
N ARG A 351 11.49 32.95 32.76
CA ARG A 351 11.61 33.56 31.43
C ARG A 351 11.67 35.08 31.55
N CYS A 352 12.59 35.70 30.81
CA CYS A 352 12.62 37.14 30.60
C CYS A 352 11.96 37.48 29.27
N PHE A 353 11.25 38.60 29.22
CA PHE A 353 10.72 39.18 27.99
C PHE A 353 11.29 40.59 27.81
N ASP A 354 11.91 40.84 26.67
CA ASP A 354 12.11 42.19 26.13
C ASP A 354 11.07 42.42 25.01
N VAL A 355 10.72 43.67 24.75
CA VAL A 355 9.46 44.07 24.09
C VAL A 355 9.37 43.69 22.60
N LEU A 356 10.43 43.12 22.00
CA LEU A 356 10.53 42.89 20.54
C LEU A 356 11.15 41.54 20.09
N GLN A 357 11.41 40.56 20.97
CA GLN A 357 11.87 39.21 20.57
C GLN A 357 11.28 38.08 21.43
N GLU A 358 11.38 36.84 20.94
CA GLU A 358 10.80 35.64 21.56
C GLU A 358 11.52 35.22 22.87
N ALA A 359 10.77 34.53 23.74
CA ALA A 359 11.15 34.37 25.15
C ALA A 359 12.17 33.26 25.39
N GLN A 360 13.36 33.63 25.91
CA GLN A 360 14.36 32.66 26.36
C GLN A 360 14.10 32.19 27.80
N ALA A 361 14.41 30.91 28.06
CA ALA A 361 14.39 30.30 29.39
C ALA A 361 15.78 30.44 30.04
N VAL A 362 15.85 31.02 31.24
CA VAL A 362 17.13 31.55 31.78
C VAL A 362 17.64 30.77 33.00
N LEU A 363 16.77 30.29 33.88
CA LEU A 363 17.18 29.61 35.13
C LEU A 363 16.14 28.58 35.61
N LYS A 364 16.61 27.50 36.22
CA LYS A 364 15.82 26.44 36.87
C LYS A 364 15.99 26.49 38.39
N VAL A 365 14.91 26.60 39.16
CA VAL A 365 14.97 26.60 40.65
C VAL A 365 14.41 25.28 41.21
N ASP A 366 15.09 24.69 42.18
CA ASP A 366 14.75 23.43 42.86
C ASP A 366 14.45 23.65 44.36
N LEU A 367 13.40 23.02 44.89
CA LEU A 367 12.90 23.22 46.27
C LEU A 367 13.15 22.00 47.16
N GLN A 368 13.66 22.25 48.37
CA GLN A 368 14.00 21.28 49.42
C GLN A 368 13.04 21.36 50.63
N GLY A 369 12.70 20.22 51.22
CA GLY A 369 11.68 20.07 52.27
C GLY A 369 10.85 18.79 52.13
N PRO A 370 9.87 18.54 53.02
CA PRO A 370 8.95 17.40 52.91
C PRO A 370 7.79 17.67 51.95
N PHE A 371 7.44 16.67 51.14
CA PHE A 371 6.28 16.74 50.25
C PHE A 371 4.97 16.82 51.05
N ARG A 372 4.02 17.65 50.61
CA ARG A 372 2.74 17.84 51.31
C ARG A 372 1.86 16.58 51.32
N ASP A 373 2.00 15.74 50.30
CA ASP A 373 1.16 14.57 50.06
C ASP A 373 1.65 13.30 50.77
N ASN A 374 2.60 13.40 51.72
CA ASN A 374 2.98 12.24 52.53
C ASN A 374 1.77 11.72 53.32
N PHE A 375 1.33 10.51 53.01
CA PHE A 375 0.17 9.89 53.64
C PHE A 375 0.59 8.63 54.40
N TRP A 376 0.25 8.58 55.68
CA TRP A 376 0.56 7.49 56.59
C TRP A 376 -0.75 6.80 56.99
N ALA A 377 -0.76 5.47 56.99
CA ALA A 377 -1.92 4.67 57.36
C ALA A 377 -1.57 3.70 58.49
N CYS A 378 -2.42 3.66 59.52
CA CYS A 378 -2.40 2.69 60.59
C CYS A 378 -3.66 1.83 60.51
N VAL A 379 -3.50 0.51 60.63
CA VAL A 379 -4.61 -0.44 60.71
C VAL A 379 -4.68 -0.98 62.13
N LEU A 380 -5.87 -0.97 62.74
CA LEU A 380 -6.05 -1.56 64.08
C LEU A 380 -5.63 -3.03 64.08
N GLY A 381 -4.83 -3.42 65.08
CA GLY A 381 -4.32 -4.78 65.26
C GLY A 381 -2.99 -5.09 64.56
N TRP A 382 -2.43 -4.21 63.72
CA TRP A 382 -1.11 -4.44 63.14
C TRP A 382 0.02 -4.04 64.11
N PRO A 383 1.14 -4.79 64.13
CA PRO A 383 2.26 -4.54 65.07
C PRO A 383 3.12 -3.32 64.72
N GLY A 384 2.91 -2.70 63.55
CA GLY A 384 3.62 -1.51 63.09
C GLY A 384 2.72 -0.59 62.25
N CYS A 385 2.92 0.72 62.38
CA CYS A 385 2.42 1.71 61.42
C CYS A 385 3.54 2.06 60.45
N HIS A 386 3.26 2.00 59.14
CA HIS A 386 4.27 2.23 58.12
C HIS A 386 3.88 3.41 57.24
N GLY A 387 4.79 4.37 57.14
CA GLY A 387 4.65 5.54 56.29
C GLY A 387 6.04 6.04 55.90
N ARG A 388 6.23 6.36 54.61
CA ARG A 388 7.47 6.97 54.12
C ARG A 388 7.23 8.46 53.96
N LEU A 389 7.88 9.25 54.80
CA LEU A 389 7.95 10.70 54.64
C LEU A 389 9.05 11.00 53.62
N THR A 390 8.68 11.33 52.39
CA THR A 390 9.62 11.81 51.38
C THR A 390 9.94 13.27 51.64
N SER A 391 11.22 13.60 51.66
CA SER A 391 11.75 14.95 51.68
C SER A 391 13.06 15.03 50.88
N SER A 392 13.32 16.18 50.27
CA SER A 392 14.61 16.54 49.67
C SER A 392 15.38 17.49 50.60
N GLY A 393 16.71 17.43 50.58
CA GLY A 393 17.58 18.19 51.49
C GLY A 393 18.10 17.36 52.68
N ASP A 394 18.78 18.01 53.62
CA ASP A 394 19.40 17.33 54.78
C ASP A 394 18.33 16.90 55.80
N LYS A 395 18.19 15.59 55.98
CA LYS A 395 17.15 14.96 56.80
C LYS A 395 17.51 14.89 58.28
N ALA A 396 18.78 15.07 58.64
CA ALA A 396 19.27 14.87 60.01
C ALA A 396 18.71 15.89 61.03
N LEU A 397 18.25 17.05 60.55
CA LEU A 397 17.76 18.17 61.36
C LEU A 397 16.22 18.31 61.33
N GLN A 398 15.50 17.30 60.85
CA GLN A 398 14.06 17.37 60.60
C GLN A 398 13.25 16.60 61.66
N HIS A 399 12.14 17.19 62.12
CA HIS A 399 11.29 16.66 63.20
C HIS A 399 9.82 16.65 62.76
N VAL A 400 9.06 15.62 63.16
CA VAL A 400 7.62 15.49 62.83
C VAL A 400 6.78 15.08 64.05
N ARG A 401 5.58 15.65 64.19
CA ARG A 401 4.64 15.38 65.29
C ARG A 401 3.22 15.15 64.77
N VAL A 402 2.48 14.23 65.41
CA VAL A 402 1.11 13.88 65.04
C VAL A 402 0.11 14.70 65.85
N LEU A 403 -0.67 15.55 65.18
CA LEU A 403 -1.67 16.43 65.81
C LEU A 403 -3.03 16.28 65.12
N GLN A 404 -4.11 16.71 65.77
CA GLN A 404 -5.42 16.79 65.09
C GLN A 404 -5.44 17.85 63.98
N SER A 405 -4.64 18.92 64.10
CA SER A 405 -4.33 19.88 63.04
C SER A 405 -3.07 20.69 63.36
N CYS A 406 -2.35 21.16 62.35
CA CYS A 406 -1.10 21.93 62.55
C CYS A 406 -1.35 23.42 62.91
N PRO A 407 -0.52 24.02 63.80
CA PRO A 407 -0.60 25.46 64.13
C PRO A 407 -0.35 26.37 62.93
N LYS A 408 -0.96 27.56 62.94
CA LYS A 408 -0.75 28.61 61.92
C LYS A 408 -0.06 29.83 62.54
N LEU A 409 0.85 30.44 61.77
CA LEU A 409 1.51 31.70 62.12
C LEU A 409 0.50 32.77 62.58
N GLY A 410 0.63 33.21 63.84
CA GLY A 410 -0.22 34.25 64.43
C GLY A 410 -1.43 33.77 65.24
N MET A 411 -1.60 32.47 65.50
CA MET A 411 -2.66 31.96 66.39
C MET A 411 -2.25 31.99 67.88
N ASN A 412 -3.16 32.41 68.76
CA ASN A 412 -2.94 32.45 70.21
C ASN A 412 -3.13 31.08 70.88
N ALA A 413 -2.30 30.81 71.90
CA ALA A 413 -2.09 29.51 72.55
C ALA A 413 -3.24 28.95 73.44
N THR A 414 -4.50 29.35 73.22
CA THR A 414 -5.66 28.95 74.06
C THR A 414 -6.72 28.16 73.30
N SER A 415 -6.32 27.39 72.28
CA SER A 415 -7.22 26.46 71.58
C SER A 415 -6.87 25.01 71.97
N ASP A 416 -7.90 24.20 72.27
CA ASP A 416 -7.75 22.80 72.68
C ASP A 416 -7.27 21.92 71.50
N PHE A 417 -5.96 21.86 71.29
CA PHE A 417 -5.35 20.86 70.41
C PHE A 417 -5.23 19.52 71.14
N ARG A 418 -5.87 18.47 70.62
CA ARG A 418 -5.59 17.09 71.05
C ARG A 418 -4.27 16.62 70.44
N ASP A 419 -3.19 16.86 71.17
CA ASP A 419 -1.90 16.21 70.96
C ASP A 419 -2.00 14.73 71.36
N LEU A 420 -1.63 13.82 70.46
CA LEU A 420 -1.58 12.39 70.75
C LEU A 420 -0.31 11.98 71.52
N GLY A 421 0.63 12.92 71.70
CA GLY A 421 1.91 12.69 72.38
C GLY A 421 2.94 11.94 71.54
N VAL A 422 2.61 11.58 70.29
CA VAL A 422 3.46 10.76 69.42
C VAL A 422 4.30 11.65 68.50
N THR A 423 5.61 11.53 68.64
CA THR A 423 6.60 12.13 67.76
C THR A 423 7.20 11.08 66.83
N ALA A 424 7.58 11.50 65.63
CA ALA A 424 8.34 10.69 64.68
C ALA A 424 9.75 11.27 64.55
N ARG A 425 10.78 10.42 64.62
CA ARG A 425 12.18 10.83 64.54
C ARG A 425 12.84 10.23 63.30
N TYR A 426 13.64 11.04 62.61
CA TYR A 426 14.42 10.54 61.49
C TYR A 426 15.42 9.48 61.94
N ASN A 427 15.38 8.32 61.30
CA ASN A 427 16.26 7.19 61.51
C ASN A 427 17.19 7.06 60.31
N SER A 428 18.45 7.47 60.51
CA SER A 428 19.48 7.48 59.47
C SER A 428 19.87 6.09 58.95
N SER A 429 19.47 5.00 59.62
CA SER A 429 19.72 3.63 59.16
C SER A 429 18.68 3.12 58.16
N THR A 430 17.47 3.67 58.18
CA THR A 430 16.35 3.27 57.31
C THR A 430 16.00 4.33 56.26
N ASP A 431 16.55 5.55 56.39
CA ASP A 431 16.20 6.74 55.59
C ASP A 431 14.69 7.09 55.70
N LEU A 432 14.13 6.87 56.89
CA LEU A 432 12.70 6.99 57.21
C LEU A 432 12.50 7.72 58.55
N PHE A 433 11.27 8.18 58.80
CA PHE A 433 10.85 8.70 60.10
C PHE A 433 10.07 7.62 60.84
N ASP A 434 10.53 7.21 62.02
CA ASP A 434 9.89 6.16 62.82
C ASP A 434 9.10 6.77 63.99
N LEU A 435 7.87 6.27 64.23
CA LEU A 435 7.05 6.64 65.38
C LEU A 435 7.58 5.99 66.66
N VAL A 436 7.80 6.79 67.70
CA VAL A 436 8.49 6.33 68.92
C VAL A 436 7.58 5.52 69.88
N ASP A 437 6.25 5.56 69.70
CA ASP A 437 5.29 4.73 70.46
C ASP A 437 4.04 4.35 69.62
N VAL A 438 4.13 3.21 68.92
CA VAL A 438 3.04 2.69 68.07
C VAL A 438 1.88 2.12 68.89
N GLN A 439 2.11 1.57 70.09
CA GLN A 439 1.05 0.89 70.86
C GLN A 439 -0.05 1.85 71.30
N THR A 440 0.30 3.10 71.58
CA THR A 440 -0.67 4.13 71.96
C THR A 440 -1.65 4.44 70.81
N VAL A 441 -1.23 4.33 69.55
CA VAL A 441 -2.08 4.50 68.35
C VAL A 441 -3.03 3.31 68.13
N THR A 442 -2.65 2.09 68.53
CA THR A 442 -3.53 0.89 68.37
C THR A 442 -4.75 0.85 69.28
N LYS A 443 -4.87 1.80 70.21
CA LYS A 443 -5.96 1.89 71.21
C LYS A 443 -6.87 3.10 71.01
N THR A 444 -6.58 3.97 70.05
CA THR A 444 -7.41 5.14 69.71
C THR A 444 -8.55 4.77 68.76
N ASP A 445 -9.63 5.55 68.80
CA ASP A 445 -10.74 5.40 67.85
C ASP A 445 -10.28 5.66 66.40
N PRO A 446 -10.84 4.95 65.40
CA PRO A 446 -10.51 5.18 63.99
C PRO A 446 -10.85 6.60 63.51
N GLY A 447 -9.94 7.26 62.78
CA GLY A 447 -10.03 8.69 62.42
C GLY A 447 -8.85 9.25 61.61
N LEU A 448 -8.87 10.57 61.32
CA LEU A 448 -7.86 11.29 60.51
C LEU A 448 -7.16 12.39 61.33
N TYR A 449 -5.84 12.51 61.15
CA TYR A 449 -4.93 13.41 61.86
C TYR A 449 -3.91 14.04 60.87
N GLU A 450 -3.24 15.13 61.26
CA GLU A 450 -2.20 15.81 60.48
C GLU A 450 -0.79 15.51 61.01
N LEU A 451 0.18 15.42 60.09
CA LEU A 451 1.60 15.33 60.39
C LEU A 451 2.21 16.72 60.21
N CYS A 452 2.79 17.27 61.27
CA CYS A 452 3.31 18.63 61.29
C CYS A 452 4.85 18.58 61.40
N TRP A 453 5.56 19.40 60.63
CA TRP A 453 7.03 19.38 60.50
C TRP A 453 7.70 20.68 60.95
N CYS A 454 8.93 20.52 61.43
CA CYS A 454 9.85 21.58 61.80
C CYS A 454 11.29 21.13 61.46
N GLN A 455 12.16 22.09 61.13
CA GLN A 455 13.60 21.88 60.94
C GLN A 455 14.39 22.66 61.99
N GLU A 456 15.34 21.99 62.65
CA GLU A 456 16.32 22.62 63.52
C GLU A 456 17.26 23.48 62.65
N ASN A 457 17.35 24.77 62.97
CA ASN A 457 18.23 25.71 62.28
C ASN A 457 19.07 26.46 63.33
N PRO A 458 20.36 26.10 63.51
CA PRO A 458 21.18 26.61 64.60
C PRO A 458 21.48 28.12 64.50
N ASP A 459 21.46 28.69 63.30
CA ASP A 459 21.72 30.12 63.07
C ASP A 459 20.50 30.99 63.42
N THR A 460 19.30 30.39 63.48
CA THR A 460 18.04 31.08 63.87
C THR A 460 17.54 30.71 65.27
N GLY A 461 18.15 29.70 65.91
CA GLY A 461 17.84 29.28 67.29
C GLY A 461 16.60 28.37 67.45
N ARG A 462 16.00 27.88 66.35
CA ARG A 462 14.88 26.91 66.40
C ARG A 462 15.36 25.51 66.72
N ASN A 463 14.67 24.82 67.64
CA ASN A 463 15.02 23.47 68.10
C ASN A 463 13.86 22.48 68.10
N CYS A 464 12.71 22.84 67.52
CA CYS A 464 11.55 21.98 67.32
C CYS A 464 11.02 21.32 68.61
N SER A 465 11.18 21.99 69.76
CA SER A 465 10.73 21.47 71.06
C SER A 465 9.32 21.95 71.46
N ASP A 466 8.91 23.13 71.01
CA ASP A 466 7.55 23.66 71.19
C ASP A 466 6.63 23.15 70.06
N VAL A 467 5.38 22.79 70.39
CA VAL A 467 4.36 22.38 69.42
C VAL A 467 4.06 23.50 68.41
N PHE A 468 4.22 24.77 68.80
CA PHE A 468 3.98 25.92 67.93
C PHE A 468 5.06 26.15 66.86
N GLU A 469 6.20 25.45 66.90
CA GLU A 469 7.23 25.52 65.85
C GLU A 469 6.90 24.63 64.64
N PHE A 470 5.97 23.67 64.79
CA PHE A 470 5.56 22.72 63.74
C PHE A 470 4.48 23.32 62.81
N ILE A 471 4.82 24.43 62.15
CA ILE A 471 3.87 25.23 61.34
C ILE A 471 3.65 24.73 59.91
N VAL A 472 4.44 23.76 59.42
CA VAL A 472 4.35 23.23 58.06
C VAL A 472 3.61 21.88 58.09
N VAL A 473 2.56 21.74 57.28
CA VAL A 473 1.85 20.46 57.11
C VAL A 473 2.71 19.55 56.25
N ALA A 474 3.27 18.52 56.88
CA ALA A 474 4.18 17.55 56.28
C ALA A 474 3.45 16.36 55.66
N GLY A 475 2.17 16.16 56.00
CA GLY A 475 1.40 14.99 55.59
C GLY A 475 0.14 14.77 56.44
N ARG A 476 -0.46 13.58 56.31
CA ARG A 476 -1.62 13.13 57.10
C ARG A 476 -1.46 11.71 57.61
N LEU A 477 -2.07 11.42 58.76
CA LEU A 477 -2.16 10.09 59.35
C LEU A 477 -3.62 9.64 59.43
N GLN A 478 -3.92 8.44 58.94
CA GLN A 478 -5.27 7.86 59.03
C GLN A 478 -5.26 6.53 59.78
N VAL A 479 -6.21 6.35 60.70
CA VAL A 479 -6.40 5.14 61.50
C VAL A 479 -7.68 4.43 61.04
N ASN A 480 -7.55 3.18 60.62
CA ASN A 480 -8.58 2.42 59.91
C ASN A 480 -9.04 1.18 60.71
N GLY A 481 -10.35 0.94 60.80
CA GLY A 481 -10.93 -0.25 61.44
C GLY A 481 -12.42 -0.13 61.86
N PRO A 482 -13.03 -1.24 62.35
CA PRO A 482 -14.45 -1.31 62.74
C PRO A 482 -14.73 -0.90 64.19
N TYR A 483 -15.97 -0.51 64.46
CA TYR A 483 -16.54 -0.45 65.81
C TYR A 483 -16.99 -1.84 66.29
N ARG A 484 -17.05 -2.07 67.61
CA ARG A 484 -17.42 -3.37 68.25
C ARG A 484 -18.91 -3.74 68.07
N LEU A 485 -19.25 -5.03 68.07
CA LEU A 485 -20.61 -5.58 67.82
C LEU A 485 -21.33 -6.12 69.09
N ALA A 486 -22.58 -6.59 68.90
CA ALA A 486 -23.43 -7.26 69.88
C ALA A 486 -24.00 -8.61 69.34
N GLU A 487 -24.52 -9.47 70.23
CA GLU A 487 -24.79 -10.93 70.08
C GLU A 487 -26.11 -11.36 69.37
N GLN A 488 -26.16 -12.50 68.62
CA GLN A 488 -27.30 -12.93 67.73
C GLN A 488 -27.49 -14.49 67.52
N THR A 489 -28.53 -15.01 66.82
CA THR A 489 -28.90 -16.48 66.69
C THR A 489 -29.71 -16.89 65.42
N PHE A 490 -29.47 -18.08 64.78
CA PHE A 490 -29.97 -18.49 63.43
C PHE A 490 -30.22 -20.01 63.16
N ASP A 491 -30.71 -20.37 61.95
CA ASP A 491 -30.92 -21.73 61.39
C ASP A 491 -30.09 -21.96 60.08
N VAL A 492 -29.62 -23.18 59.77
CA VAL A 492 -28.94 -23.50 58.49
C VAL A 492 -29.96 -23.51 57.35
N ASN A 493 -29.46 -23.21 56.15
CA ASN A 493 -30.24 -22.90 54.96
C ASN A 493 -31.06 -21.60 55.09
N THR A 494 -30.82 -20.82 56.15
CA THR A 494 -31.16 -19.39 56.20
C THR A 494 -29.88 -18.54 56.16
N ALA A 495 -29.88 -17.46 55.38
CA ALA A 495 -28.69 -16.63 55.18
C ALA A 495 -28.46 -15.69 56.38
N LEU A 496 -27.38 -15.94 57.13
CA LEU A 496 -26.93 -15.12 58.26
C LEU A 496 -26.42 -13.76 57.74
N LYS A 497 -26.99 -12.64 58.18
CA LYS A 497 -26.67 -11.29 57.71
C LYS A 497 -26.20 -10.35 58.84
N VAL A 498 -24.90 -10.03 58.89
CA VAL A 498 -24.27 -9.16 59.92
C VAL A 498 -23.76 -7.86 59.30
N SER A 499 -23.96 -6.70 59.93
CA SER A 499 -23.54 -5.38 59.39
C SER A 499 -22.50 -4.69 60.27
N LEU A 500 -21.30 -4.43 59.73
CA LEU A 500 -20.27 -3.60 60.38
C LEU A 500 -20.46 -2.09 60.12
N LYS A 501 -19.82 -1.27 60.96
CA LYS A 501 -19.59 0.18 60.78
C LYS A 501 -18.17 0.53 61.26
N GLY A 502 -17.50 1.50 60.62
CA GLY A 502 -16.12 1.89 60.92
C GLY A 502 -15.55 2.87 59.88
N THR A 503 -14.31 3.33 60.03
CA THR A 503 -13.62 4.15 59.02
C THR A 503 -12.79 3.27 58.09
N GLU A 504 -12.85 3.60 56.79
CA GLU A 504 -12.12 2.92 55.72
C GLU A 504 -12.14 1.39 55.81
N LEU A 505 -13.30 0.85 56.23
CA LEU A 505 -13.61 -0.55 56.03
C LEU A 505 -13.62 -0.85 54.53
N THR A 506 -13.21 -2.05 54.15
CA THR A 506 -13.09 -2.46 52.74
C THR A 506 -13.79 -3.80 52.52
N SER A 507 -14.01 -4.18 51.27
CA SER A 507 -14.44 -5.54 50.92
C SER A 507 -13.38 -6.62 51.17
N GLN A 508 -12.14 -6.23 51.49
CA GLN A 508 -11.07 -7.17 51.85
C GLN A 508 -11.03 -7.49 53.35
N ASP A 509 -11.73 -6.70 54.19
CA ASP A 509 -11.86 -6.97 55.61
C ASP A 509 -12.52 -8.33 55.87
N VAL A 510 -11.94 -9.09 56.78
CA VAL A 510 -12.31 -10.47 57.05
C VAL A 510 -13.05 -10.56 58.37
N LEU A 511 -14.34 -10.89 58.31
CA LEU A 511 -15.01 -11.52 59.45
C LEU A 511 -14.67 -13.00 59.49
N TRP A 512 -14.42 -13.51 60.69
CA TRP A 512 -14.06 -14.88 60.97
C TRP A 512 -14.90 -15.40 62.14
N LEU A 513 -15.63 -16.49 61.93
CA LEU A 513 -16.44 -17.16 62.95
C LEU A 513 -15.69 -18.37 63.50
N SER A 514 -15.32 -18.33 64.78
CA SER A 514 -14.59 -19.41 65.46
C SER A 514 -15.43 -20.08 66.53
N GLU A 515 -15.32 -21.39 66.70
CA GLU A 515 -15.91 -22.13 67.82
C GLU A 515 -15.21 -21.82 69.17
N PHE A 516 -14.12 -21.04 69.15
CA PHE A 516 -13.27 -20.72 70.30
C PHE A 516 -13.23 -19.20 70.57
N PRO A 517 -13.00 -18.74 71.82
CA PRO A 517 -13.03 -17.31 72.17
C PRO A 517 -11.84 -16.51 71.63
N ASP A 518 -10.74 -17.20 71.30
CA ASP A 518 -9.46 -16.64 70.91
C ASP A 518 -9.24 -16.68 69.38
N CYS A 519 -10.34 -16.73 68.63
CA CYS A 519 -10.41 -16.68 67.16
C CYS A 519 -9.77 -17.87 66.42
N GLU A 520 -9.24 -18.88 67.12
CA GLU A 520 -8.51 -20.00 66.52
C GLU A 520 -9.46 -20.95 65.75
N GLY A 521 -9.00 -21.57 64.66
CA GLY A 521 -9.73 -22.64 63.95
C GLY A 521 -11.06 -22.26 63.26
N GLY A 522 -11.46 -20.99 63.22
CA GLY A 522 -12.73 -20.56 62.63
C GLY A 522 -12.84 -20.57 61.10
N ARG A 523 -13.93 -20.00 60.59
CA ARG A 523 -14.28 -19.88 59.15
C ARG A 523 -14.54 -18.44 58.73
N ARG A 524 -14.06 -18.06 57.55
CA ARG A 524 -14.30 -16.77 56.91
C ARG A 524 -15.77 -16.57 56.52
N MET A 525 -16.31 -15.37 56.77
CA MET A 525 -17.60 -14.92 56.21
C MET A 525 -17.37 -14.09 54.95
N HIS A 526 -18.33 -14.10 54.00
CA HIS A 526 -18.24 -13.34 52.76
C HIS A 526 -19.02 -12.01 52.84
N THR A 527 -18.51 -10.96 52.20
CA THR A 527 -19.19 -9.65 52.09
C THR A 527 -20.09 -9.61 50.87
N ASP A 528 -21.38 -9.32 51.04
CA ASP A 528 -22.36 -9.43 49.95
C ASP A 528 -22.74 -8.08 49.33
N SER A 529 -22.51 -6.98 50.06
CA SER A 529 -22.38 -5.60 49.56
C SER A 529 -22.27 -4.63 50.74
N GLY A 530 -21.20 -3.82 50.81
CA GLY A 530 -21.06 -2.72 51.77
C GLY A 530 -21.22 -3.12 53.25
N TYR A 531 -20.19 -3.73 53.85
CA TYR A 531 -20.09 -4.10 55.27
C TYR A 531 -21.15 -5.07 55.81
N ILE A 532 -22.04 -5.53 54.93
CA ILE A 532 -22.99 -6.59 55.18
C ILE A 532 -22.32 -7.91 54.80
N PHE A 533 -21.98 -8.68 55.82
CA PHE A 533 -21.46 -10.03 55.68
C PHE A 533 -22.64 -10.99 55.62
N ARG A 534 -22.67 -11.83 54.57
CA ARG A 534 -23.54 -12.99 54.50
C ARG A 534 -22.72 -14.25 54.64
N MET A 535 -23.16 -15.13 55.52
CA MET A 535 -22.94 -16.55 55.32
C MET A 535 -24.13 -17.07 54.53
N ASP A 536 -23.92 -17.28 53.23
CA ASP A 536 -24.71 -18.25 52.50
C ASP A 536 -24.56 -19.59 53.22
N ALA A 537 -25.66 -20.33 53.30
CA ALA A 537 -25.69 -21.58 54.02
C ALA A 537 -24.86 -22.63 53.27
N ALA A 538 -23.57 -22.69 53.58
CA ALA A 538 -22.69 -23.73 53.10
C ALA A 538 -23.20 -25.07 53.62
N GLU A 539 -23.32 -26.03 52.72
CA GLU A 539 -23.94 -27.34 52.94
C GLU A 539 -23.27 -28.06 54.13
N ASN A 540 -21.97 -27.85 54.34
CA ASN A 540 -21.20 -28.34 55.49
C ASN A 540 -21.26 -27.43 56.75
N SER A 541 -22.43 -26.91 57.10
CA SER A 541 -22.65 -26.09 58.31
C SER A 541 -22.72 -26.96 59.58
N VAL A 542 -21.85 -26.67 60.57
CA VAL A 542 -21.88 -27.31 61.90
C VAL A 542 -22.85 -26.55 62.78
N SER A 543 -23.67 -27.27 63.56
CA SER A 543 -24.61 -26.66 64.51
C SER A 543 -23.94 -26.40 65.87
N GLY A 544 -23.83 -25.13 66.30
CA GLY A 544 -23.17 -24.74 67.56
C GLY A 544 -23.10 -23.23 67.80
N GLU A 545 -22.42 -22.80 68.87
CA GLU A 545 -22.07 -21.40 69.22
C GLU A 545 -20.73 -20.98 68.59
N GLN A 546 -20.58 -19.70 68.23
CA GLN A 546 -19.43 -19.17 67.46
C GLN A 546 -19.08 -17.71 67.87
N THR A 547 -17.79 -17.40 68.05
CA THR A 547 -17.19 -16.06 68.26
C THR A 547 -16.92 -15.36 66.93
N VAL A 548 -17.17 -14.05 66.84
CA VAL A 548 -16.90 -13.20 65.68
C VAL A 548 -15.61 -12.41 65.89
N CYS A 549 -14.66 -12.59 64.97
CA CYS A 549 -13.37 -11.90 64.95
C CYS A 549 -13.19 -11.14 63.64
N TRP A 550 -12.42 -10.05 63.69
CA TRP A 550 -12.07 -9.24 62.53
C TRP A 550 -10.56 -9.24 62.31
N CYS A 551 -10.15 -9.29 61.04
CA CYS A 551 -8.77 -9.05 60.61
C CYS A 551 -8.79 -8.32 59.27
N ARG A 552 -7.87 -7.38 59.08
CA ARG A 552 -7.52 -6.84 57.76
C ARG A 552 -6.25 -7.51 57.27
N PRO A 553 -6.30 -8.26 56.15
CA PRO A 553 -5.11 -8.88 55.57
C PRO A 553 -4.19 -7.79 55.05
N GLY A 554 -2.89 -7.92 55.33
CA GLY A 554 -1.86 -7.03 54.81
C GLY A 554 -1.14 -7.62 53.60
N ASP A 555 -0.30 -6.82 52.96
CA ASP A 555 0.42 -7.21 51.73
C ASP A 555 1.39 -8.39 51.93
N GLN A 556 1.79 -8.68 53.18
CA GLN A 556 2.63 -9.84 53.53
C GLN A 556 2.06 -10.72 54.68
N SER A 557 1.05 -10.24 55.41
CA SER A 557 0.39 -10.97 56.50
C SER A 557 -1.01 -11.39 56.09
N SER A 558 -1.18 -12.68 55.81
CA SER A 558 -2.53 -13.24 55.65
C SER A 558 -3.24 -13.30 57.02
N CYS A 559 -4.56 -13.13 57.03
CA CYS A 559 -5.41 -13.38 58.20
C CYS A 559 -5.48 -14.88 58.49
N THR A 560 -4.37 -15.44 58.96
CA THR A 560 -4.14 -16.86 59.23
C THR A 560 -3.45 -17.04 60.57
N ASP A 561 -2.48 -16.19 60.89
CA ASP A 561 -1.88 -16.13 62.22
C ASP A 561 -2.84 -15.47 63.23
N LYS A 562 -2.96 -16.13 64.39
CA LYS A 562 -3.90 -15.79 65.47
C LYS A 562 -3.75 -14.35 65.98
N GLU A 563 -2.52 -13.83 66.00
CA GLU A 563 -2.19 -12.50 66.52
C GLU A 563 -2.73 -11.35 65.64
N HIS A 564 -3.14 -11.63 64.40
CA HIS A 564 -3.74 -10.64 63.50
C HIS A 564 -5.27 -10.52 63.62
N PHE A 565 -5.92 -11.37 64.42
CA PHE A 565 -7.36 -11.34 64.66
C PHE A 565 -7.72 -10.59 65.95
N GLN A 566 -8.67 -9.67 65.84
CA GLN A 566 -9.24 -8.93 66.97
C GLN A 566 -10.70 -9.37 67.21
N GLU A 567 -11.04 -9.74 68.45
CA GLU A 567 -12.41 -10.12 68.84
C GLU A 567 -13.38 -8.93 68.69
N ILE A 568 -14.57 -9.17 68.13
CA ILE A 568 -15.61 -8.14 67.96
C ILE A 568 -17.07 -8.57 68.30
N GLY A 569 -17.46 -9.86 68.42
CA GLY A 569 -18.87 -10.30 68.72
C GLY A 569 -19.12 -11.84 68.86
N LYS A 570 -20.39 -12.36 68.87
CA LYS A 570 -20.79 -13.82 69.01
C LYS A 570 -22.17 -14.26 68.38
N ILE A 571 -22.38 -15.53 67.92
CA ILE A 571 -23.53 -16.09 67.08
C ILE A 571 -23.84 -17.66 67.24
N ILE A 572 -25.00 -18.26 66.78
CA ILE A 572 -25.48 -19.71 66.92
C ILE A 572 -26.31 -20.34 65.68
N VAL A 573 -26.31 -21.68 65.30
CA VAL A 573 -26.79 -22.32 63.96
C VAL A 573 -27.39 -23.84 63.91
N LYS A 574 -28.21 -24.36 62.89
CA LYS A 574 -28.84 -25.79 62.69
C LYS A 574 -29.35 -26.37 61.24
N CYS A 575 -29.03 -27.61 60.69
CA CYS A 575 -29.17 -28.21 59.23
C CYS A 575 -30.53 -28.75 58.57
N VAL A 576 -30.67 -28.89 57.18
CA VAL A 576 -31.84 -29.38 56.30
C VAL A 576 -31.48 -29.91 54.84
N GLY A 577 -32.22 -30.84 54.17
CA GLY A 577 -32.37 -30.92 52.67
C GLY A 577 -32.18 -32.28 51.91
N ASP A 578 -31.88 -32.26 50.59
CA ASP A 578 -31.32 -33.38 49.75
C ASP A 578 -29.89 -33.78 50.18
N PHE A 579 -29.54 -33.43 51.42
CA PHE A 579 -28.21 -33.39 51.98
C PHE A 579 -28.09 -34.34 53.15
N VAL A 580 -26.85 -34.77 53.34
CA VAL A 580 -26.54 -36.07 53.88
C VAL A 580 -25.61 -35.89 55.08
N ASN A 581 -26.08 -36.10 56.32
CA ASN A 581 -25.35 -35.69 57.54
C ASN A 581 -24.30 -36.71 57.98
N PHE A 582 -23.22 -36.81 57.21
CA PHE A 582 -22.09 -37.66 57.55
C PHE A 582 -21.16 -36.93 58.53
N GLN A 583 -21.20 -37.32 59.82
CA GLN A 583 -20.32 -36.80 60.89
C GLN A 583 -20.45 -35.28 61.19
N GLY A 584 -21.67 -34.72 61.17
CA GLY A 584 -21.91 -33.31 61.52
C GLY A 584 -21.71 -32.34 60.35
N LYS A 585 -21.81 -32.84 59.12
CA LYS A 585 -21.62 -32.12 57.85
C LYS A 585 -22.63 -32.66 56.83
N CYS A 586 -23.39 -31.78 56.18
CA CYS A 586 -24.45 -32.18 55.24
C CYS A 586 -23.90 -32.11 53.79
N VAL A 587 -23.72 -33.26 53.11
CA VAL A 587 -22.90 -33.38 51.86
C VAL A 587 -23.74 -33.61 50.58
N MET A 588 -23.26 -33.16 49.41
CA MET A 588 -23.90 -33.35 48.08
C MET A 588 -23.18 -34.41 47.21
N CYS A 589 -23.92 -35.07 46.31
CA CYS A 589 -23.36 -36.00 45.31
C CYS A 589 -22.60 -35.27 44.18
N HIS A 590 -21.44 -35.80 43.76
CA HIS A 590 -20.37 -34.93 43.22
C HIS A 590 -20.23 -34.91 41.67
N PHE A 591 -20.66 -35.92 40.92
CA PHE A 591 -20.66 -35.88 39.44
C PHE A 591 -22.03 -35.49 38.85
N PRO A 592 -22.10 -34.91 37.63
CA PRO A 592 -23.35 -34.55 36.94
C PRO A 592 -24.26 -35.74 36.56
N TRP A 593 -23.85 -36.95 36.94
CA TRP A 593 -24.58 -38.19 36.82
C TRP A 593 -24.94 -38.83 38.17
N ASP A 594 -24.60 -38.26 39.34
CA ASP A 594 -24.87 -38.88 40.64
C ASP A 594 -26.16 -38.40 41.34
N VAL A 595 -26.82 -39.25 42.14
CA VAL A 595 -27.98 -38.91 43.00
C VAL A 595 -27.96 -39.58 44.41
N PRO A 596 -28.55 -38.94 45.46
CA PRO A 596 -28.49 -39.41 46.86
C PRO A 596 -29.56 -40.45 47.27
N ARG A 597 -29.27 -41.25 48.31
CA ARG A 597 -30.21 -42.20 48.94
C ARG A 597 -31.18 -41.55 49.94
N ALA A 598 -32.33 -42.21 50.12
CA ALA A 598 -33.48 -41.73 50.90
C ALA A 598 -33.28 -41.72 52.44
N ASP A 599 -32.19 -42.30 52.95
CA ASP A 599 -31.77 -42.22 54.35
C ASP A 599 -30.96 -40.94 54.65
N GLY A 600 -30.39 -40.32 53.61
CA GLY A 600 -29.50 -39.18 53.74
C GLY A 600 -28.08 -39.56 54.12
N GLU A 601 -27.52 -40.69 53.61
CA GLU A 601 -26.12 -41.06 53.89
C GLU A 601 -25.19 -41.39 52.66
N GLU A 602 -25.66 -41.71 51.44
CA GLU A 602 -24.79 -42.12 50.27
C GLU A 602 -25.29 -41.70 48.84
N CYS A 603 -24.48 -41.89 47.77
CA CYS A 603 -24.68 -41.44 46.35
C CYS A 603 -24.34 -42.48 45.23
N GLU A 604 -24.94 -42.41 44.01
CA GLU A 604 -24.78 -43.39 42.88
C GLU A 604 -24.88 -42.82 41.41
N ILE A 605 -24.15 -43.38 40.42
CA ILE A 605 -23.90 -42.90 39.01
C ILE A 605 -24.96 -43.28 37.91
N ASP A 606 -25.33 -42.32 37.04
CA ASP A 606 -26.14 -42.44 35.79
C ASP A 606 -25.27 -42.44 34.49
N GLY A 607 -25.07 -43.61 33.90
CA GLY A 607 -24.23 -43.79 32.70
C GLY A 607 -24.77 -43.15 31.39
N LEU A 608 -26.04 -42.74 31.31
CA LEU A 608 -26.60 -42.24 30.04
C LEU A 608 -26.09 -40.84 29.67
N ARG A 609 -25.81 -40.00 30.68
CA ARG A 609 -25.44 -38.59 30.50
C ARG A 609 -24.01 -38.42 29.96
N ALA A 610 -23.09 -39.29 30.35
CA ALA A 610 -21.68 -39.19 29.98
C ALA A 610 -21.46 -39.36 28.47
N ALA A 611 -22.15 -40.31 27.83
CA ALA A 611 -21.95 -40.65 26.43
C ALA A 611 -22.36 -39.53 25.44
N GLY A 612 -23.39 -38.74 25.78
CA GLY A 612 -23.92 -37.70 24.89
C GLY A 612 -22.96 -36.55 24.61
N LEU A 613 -22.18 -36.13 25.62
CA LEU A 613 -21.31 -34.96 25.53
C LEU A 613 -20.05 -35.21 24.67
N THR A 614 -19.47 -36.41 24.73
CA THR A 614 -18.29 -36.77 23.92
C THR A 614 -18.59 -36.72 22.42
N VAL A 615 -19.79 -37.18 22.03
CA VAL A 615 -20.23 -37.19 20.63
C VAL A 615 -20.36 -35.77 20.08
N MET A 616 -20.89 -34.83 20.88
CA MET A 616 -21.09 -33.42 20.47
C MET A 616 -19.78 -32.72 20.09
N SER A 617 -18.71 -32.91 20.87
CA SER A 617 -17.42 -32.26 20.64
C SER A 617 -16.79 -32.64 19.29
N ILE A 618 -16.86 -33.92 18.92
CA ILE A 618 -16.29 -34.44 17.67
C ILE A 618 -16.96 -33.80 16.44
N PHE A 619 -18.29 -33.62 16.45
CA PHE A 619 -19.02 -33.03 15.32
C PHE A 619 -18.70 -31.54 15.12
N LEU A 620 -18.45 -30.78 16.19
CA LEU A 620 -18.08 -29.36 16.10
C LEU A 620 -16.71 -29.17 15.43
N THR A 621 -15.68 -29.92 15.86
CA THR A 621 -14.33 -29.82 15.27
C THR A 621 -14.32 -30.22 13.79
N ILE A 622 -15.07 -31.24 13.39
CA ILE A 622 -15.20 -31.65 11.99
C ILE A 622 -15.84 -30.53 11.15
N SER A 623 -16.89 -29.88 11.67
CA SER A 623 -17.59 -28.79 10.97
C SER A 623 -16.69 -27.57 10.74
N PHE A 624 -15.88 -27.19 11.73
CA PHE A 624 -14.95 -26.06 11.62
C PHE A 624 -13.85 -26.28 10.58
N VAL A 625 -13.21 -27.46 10.59
CA VAL A 625 -12.14 -27.81 9.63
C VAL A 625 -12.67 -27.82 8.19
N LEU A 626 -13.88 -28.34 8.00
CA LEU A 626 -14.53 -28.34 6.68
C LEU A 626 -14.92 -26.92 6.23
N ALA A 627 -15.36 -26.04 7.14
CA ALA A 627 -15.64 -24.64 6.83
C ALA A 627 -14.37 -23.88 6.38
N LEU A 628 -13.25 -24.04 7.09
CA LEU A 628 -11.97 -23.42 6.69
C LEU A 628 -11.46 -23.93 5.33
N PHE A 629 -11.51 -25.25 5.11
CA PHE A 629 -11.17 -25.83 3.80
C PHE A 629 -12.08 -25.28 2.70
N GLN A 630 -13.37 -25.09 3.01
CA GLN A 630 -14.33 -24.55 2.07
C GLN A 630 -14.10 -23.06 1.78
N VAL A 631 -13.63 -22.24 2.73
CA VAL A 631 -13.27 -20.82 2.48
C VAL A 631 -12.14 -20.69 1.46
N GLU A 632 -11.09 -21.52 1.56
CA GLU A 632 -9.99 -21.51 0.59
C GLU A 632 -10.41 -21.99 -0.80
N VAL A 633 -11.30 -23.00 -0.86
CA VAL A 633 -11.92 -23.47 -2.12
C VAL A 633 -12.96 -22.47 -2.66
N SER A 634 -13.64 -21.71 -1.80
CA SER A 634 -14.75 -20.80 -2.13
C SER A 634 -14.30 -19.35 -2.32
N LYS A 635 -13.20 -19.14 -3.05
CA LYS A 635 -12.91 -17.85 -3.70
C LYS A 635 -13.97 -17.48 -4.78
N ALA A 636 -14.96 -18.34 -5.00
CA ALA A 636 -16.18 -18.11 -5.78
C ALA A 636 -17.27 -17.34 -4.99
N PRO A 637 -18.14 -16.55 -5.66
CA PRO A 637 -19.20 -15.78 -5.01
C PRO A 637 -20.31 -16.67 -4.39
N PRO A 638 -21.11 -16.13 -3.44
CA PRO A 638 -22.19 -16.87 -2.80
C PRO A 638 -23.28 -17.32 -3.79
N PHE A 639 -23.91 -18.45 -3.46
CA PHE A 639 -24.74 -19.31 -4.33
C PHE A 639 -25.87 -18.61 -5.12
N PHE A 640 -26.33 -17.43 -4.69
CA PHE A 640 -27.42 -16.67 -5.32
C PHE A 640 -26.96 -15.42 -6.09
N SER A 641 -25.67 -15.08 -6.08
CA SER A 641 -25.13 -13.96 -6.84
C SER A 641 -24.68 -14.45 -8.22
N MET A 642 -25.28 -13.93 -9.30
CA MET A 642 -24.88 -14.24 -10.67
C MET A 642 -23.36 -14.04 -10.84
N ARG A 643 -22.64 -15.13 -11.09
CA ARG A 643 -21.18 -15.12 -11.17
C ARG A 643 -20.75 -14.31 -12.39
N ARG A 644 -20.20 -13.13 -12.13
CA ARG A 644 -19.53 -12.30 -13.14
C ARG A 644 -18.13 -12.84 -13.34
N ILE A 645 -17.80 -13.22 -14.57
CA ILE A 645 -16.46 -13.63 -14.95
C ILE A 645 -15.90 -12.54 -15.85
N HIS A 646 -14.83 -11.89 -15.41
CA HIS A 646 -14.21 -10.80 -16.15
C HIS A 646 -13.50 -11.34 -17.39
N ILE A 647 -13.55 -10.55 -18.45
CA ILE A 647 -12.91 -10.84 -19.73
C ILE A 647 -11.51 -10.23 -19.68
N GLU A 648 -10.50 -11.04 -20.00
CA GLU A 648 -9.15 -10.54 -20.31
C GLU A 648 -9.07 -10.18 -21.78
N ASP A 649 -9.54 -11.07 -22.66
CA ASP A 649 -9.45 -10.90 -24.10
C ASP A 649 -10.59 -11.61 -24.85
N VAL A 650 -10.93 -11.12 -26.02
CA VAL A 650 -11.76 -11.73 -27.06
C VAL A 650 -11.05 -11.47 -28.38
N SER A 651 -10.61 -12.55 -29.03
CA SER A 651 -9.86 -12.52 -30.28
C SER A 651 -10.25 -13.69 -31.18
N VAL A 652 -9.88 -13.58 -32.45
CA VAL A 652 -10.07 -14.65 -33.43
C VAL A 652 -8.80 -15.51 -33.44
N GLU A 653 -8.92 -16.80 -33.13
CA GLU A 653 -7.82 -17.78 -33.12
C GLU A 653 -7.95 -18.79 -34.28
N GLY A 654 -6.83 -19.07 -34.95
CA GLY A 654 -6.73 -20.11 -35.98
C GLY A 654 -7.29 -19.76 -37.37
N GLN A 655 -7.08 -20.67 -38.33
CA GLN A 655 -7.56 -20.51 -39.73
C GLN A 655 -9.09 -20.64 -39.87
N ASP A 656 -9.75 -21.28 -38.90
CA ASP A 656 -11.21 -21.46 -38.84
C ASP A 656 -11.97 -20.20 -38.38
N GLU A 657 -11.27 -19.07 -38.16
CA GLU A 657 -11.81 -17.83 -37.57
C GLU A 657 -12.60 -18.03 -36.25
N ARG A 658 -12.09 -18.88 -35.35
CA ARG A 658 -12.78 -19.20 -34.10
C ARG A 658 -12.69 -18.02 -33.14
N LEU A 659 -13.84 -17.50 -32.73
CA LEU A 659 -13.91 -16.44 -31.74
C LEU A 659 -13.64 -17.03 -30.34
N VAL A 660 -12.48 -16.72 -29.75
CA VAL A 660 -12.07 -17.22 -28.43
C VAL A 660 -12.08 -16.07 -27.42
N MET A 661 -12.74 -16.31 -26.29
CA MET A 661 -12.78 -15.42 -25.13
C MET A 661 -11.92 -15.98 -24.00
N GLN A 662 -10.90 -15.24 -23.61
CA GLN A 662 -10.05 -15.53 -22.46
C GLN A 662 -10.60 -14.81 -21.21
N SER A 663 -10.83 -15.55 -20.13
CA SER A 663 -11.24 -14.99 -18.84
C SER A 663 -10.05 -14.53 -18.00
N LEU A 664 -10.25 -13.45 -17.24
CA LEU A 664 -9.29 -12.94 -16.28
C LEU A 664 -9.20 -13.89 -15.06
N GLY A 665 -8.25 -14.82 -15.13
CA GLY A 665 -8.12 -15.92 -14.18
C GLY A 665 -9.06 -17.09 -14.48
N PRO A 666 -8.97 -18.19 -13.71
CA PRO A 666 -9.65 -19.44 -14.05
C PRO A 666 -11.16 -19.33 -13.87
N HIS A 667 -11.94 -19.67 -14.89
CA HIS A 667 -13.40 -19.58 -14.82
C HIS A 667 -14.03 -20.78 -14.07
N HIS A 668 -13.31 -21.88 -13.80
CA HIS A 668 -13.82 -23.06 -13.07
C HIS A 668 -15.14 -23.61 -13.65
N LEU A 669 -15.16 -23.78 -14.97
CA LEU A 669 -16.28 -24.38 -15.72
C LEU A 669 -15.78 -25.69 -16.34
N TRP A 670 -16.67 -26.66 -16.54
CA TRP A 670 -16.30 -27.97 -17.08
C TRP A 670 -15.85 -27.86 -18.55
N VAL A 671 -14.67 -28.39 -18.86
CA VAL A 671 -14.15 -28.44 -20.23
C VAL A 671 -15.09 -29.24 -21.14
N GLY A 672 -15.35 -28.72 -22.33
CA GLY A 672 -16.34 -29.27 -23.27
C GLY A 672 -17.81 -28.92 -22.97
N ALA A 673 -18.12 -28.27 -21.86
CA ALA A 673 -19.47 -27.77 -21.61
C ALA A 673 -19.83 -26.61 -22.55
N SER A 674 -21.05 -26.61 -23.10
CA SER A 674 -21.56 -25.57 -23.98
C SER A 674 -22.84 -24.97 -23.40
N PHE A 675 -22.90 -23.64 -23.27
CA PHE A 675 -24.00 -22.94 -22.59
C PHE A 675 -24.17 -21.50 -23.06
N ASP A 676 -25.35 -20.94 -22.80
CA ASP A 676 -25.65 -19.55 -23.14
C ASP A 676 -25.03 -18.58 -22.11
N VAL A 677 -24.31 -17.58 -22.63
CA VAL A 677 -23.74 -16.45 -21.88
C VAL A 677 -24.32 -15.13 -22.37
N LYS A 678 -24.35 -14.14 -21.47
CA LYS A 678 -24.57 -12.73 -21.84
C LYS A 678 -23.34 -11.92 -21.49
N LEU A 679 -22.78 -11.24 -22.49
CA LEU A 679 -21.63 -10.35 -22.32
C LEU A 679 -22.11 -8.93 -22.00
N HIS A 680 -21.35 -8.24 -21.14
CA HIS A 680 -21.68 -6.93 -20.62
C HIS A 680 -20.43 -6.07 -20.43
N GLY A 681 -20.45 -4.84 -20.95
CA GLY A 681 -19.36 -3.88 -20.81
C GLY A 681 -18.14 -4.21 -21.66
N THR A 682 -18.30 -5.04 -22.69
CA THR A 682 -17.32 -5.17 -23.78
C THR A 682 -17.33 -3.93 -24.68
N ASN A 683 -18.41 -3.14 -24.63
CA ASN A 683 -18.70 -1.99 -25.50
C ASN A 683 -18.73 -2.32 -27.01
N HIS A 684 -18.69 -3.61 -27.37
CA HIS A 684 -18.72 -4.10 -28.76
C HIS A 684 -20.14 -4.54 -29.14
N PHE A 685 -20.71 -3.96 -30.19
CA PHE A 685 -22.12 -4.09 -30.58
C PHE A 685 -22.57 -5.51 -31.02
N LEU A 686 -21.62 -6.41 -31.31
CA LEU A 686 -21.92 -7.83 -31.54
C LEU A 686 -21.84 -8.70 -30.28
N LEU A 687 -21.32 -8.19 -29.17
CA LEU A 687 -21.13 -8.92 -27.93
C LEU A 687 -22.11 -8.45 -26.85
N ASP A 688 -22.12 -7.15 -26.55
CA ASP A 688 -22.94 -6.60 -25.48
C ASP A 688 -24.45 -6.72 -25.77
N GLY A 689 -25.20 -7.19 -24.78
CA GLY A 689 -26.66 -7.31 -24.84
C GLY A 689 -27.20 -8.49 -25.66
N LYS A 690 -26.34 -9.22 -26.39
CA LYS A 690 -26.73 -10.43 -27.15
C LYS A 690 -26.44 -11.68 -26.34
N THR A 691 -27.31 -12.69 -26.47
CA THR A 691 -27.01 -14.04 -25.97
C THR A 691 -26.04 -14.70 -26.94
N ARG A 692 -24.97 -15.30 -26.43
CA ARG A 692 -23.97 -16.05 -27.21
C ARG A 692 -23.80 -17.44 -26.62
N ARG A 693 -23.50 -18.42 -27.45
CA ARG A 693 -23.20 -19.78 -26.98
C ARG A 693 -21.71 -19.89 -26.74
N ALA A 694 -21.32 -20.16 -25.50
CA ALA A 694 -19.93 -20.35 -25.10
C ALA A 694 -19.65 -21.84 -24.89
N THR A 695 -18.59 -22.35 -25.50
CA THR A 695 -18.08 -23.72 -25.31
C THR A 695 -16.72 -23.67 -24.62
N VAL A 696 -16.56 -24.37 -23.50
CA VAL A 696 -15.33 -24.29 -22.69
C VAL A 696 -14.20 -25.09 -23.36
N LEU A 697 -13.13 -24.39 -23.75
CA LEU A 697 -11.94 -25.00 -24.36
C LEU A 697 -10.94 -25.49 -23.30
N ASP A 698 -10.67 -24.68 -22.28
CA ASP A 698 -9.79 -25.05 -21.16
C ASP A 698 -10.22 -24.37 -19.84
N ARG A 699 -9.30 -24.01 -18.94
CA ARG A 699 -9.61 -23.35 -17.65
C ARG A 699 -9.72 -21.82 -17.74
N PHE A 700 -9.29 -21.24 -18.85
CA PHE A 700 -9.28 -19.80 -19.13
C PHE A 700 -10.03 -19.44 -20.42
N ARG A 701 -10.08 -20.32 -21.43
CA ARG A 701 -10.62 -20.01 -22.76
C ARG A 701 -11.99 -20.63 -23.01
N LEU A 702 -12.87 -19.84 -23.61
CA LEU A 702 -14.18 -20.25 -24.11
C LEU A 702 -14.33 -19.85 -25.59
N GLU A 703 -14.73 -20.79 -26.43
CA GLU A 703 -15.13 -20.54 -27.82
C GLU A 703 -16.54 -19.92 -27.85
N LEU A 704 -16.72 -18.82 -28.57
CA LEU A 704 -17.99 -18.10 -28.70
C LEU A 704 -18.60 -18.33 -30.09
N THR A 705 -19.87 -18.70 -30.12
CA THR A 705 -20.69 -18.85 -31.32
C THR A 705 -22.01 -18.08 -31.22
N ASP A 706 -22.65 -17.84 -32.36
CA ASP A 706 -24.01 -17.29 -32.38
C ASP A 706 -25.06 -18.31 -31.91
N GLU A 707 -26.33 -17.90 -31.79
CA GLU A 707 -27.42 -18.78 -31.34
C GLU A 707 -27.65 -19.99 -32.27
N SER A 708 -27.15 -19.93 -33.52
CA SER A 708 -27.17 -21.03 -34.50
C SER A 708 -25.88 -21.87 -34.53
N GLY A 709 -24.91 -21.59 -33.65
CA GLY A 709 -23.62 -22.30 -33.61
C GLY A 709 -22.63 -21.88 -34.69
N ARG A 710 -22.85 -20.74 -35.36
CA ARG A 710 -21.90 -20.20 -36.36
C ARG A 710 -20.89 -19.25 -35.70
N PHE A 711 -19.67 -19.26 -36.22
CA PHE A 711 -18.65 -18.29 -35.86
C PHE A 711 -19.00 -16.89 -36.38
N PHE A 712 -18.49 -15.87 -35.70
CA PHE A 712 -18.62 -14.47 -36.09
C PHE A 712 -17.40 -13.70 -35.58
N VAL A 713 -16.97 -12.67 -36.32
CA VAL A 713 -15.83 -11.84 -35.94
C VAL A 713 -16.26 -10.78 -34.92
N ALA A 714 -15.51 -10.66 -33.82
CA ALA A 714 -15.62 -9.60 -32.83
C ALA A 714 -14.31 -9.49 -32.03
N ASP A 715 -14.03 -8.34 -31.45
CA ASP A 715 -12.84 -8.11 -30.61
C ASP A 715 -13.15 -7.19 -29.41
N ALA A 716 -12.63 -7.57 -28.23
CA ALA A 716 -12.75 -6.83 -26.98
C ALA A 716 -11.71 -7.30 -25.95
N SER A 717 -11.26 -6.45 -25.04
CA SER A 717 -10.36 -6.83 -23.92
C SER A 717 -10.83 -6.22 -22.60
N LEU A 718 -12.15 -5.97 -22.53
CA LEU A 718 -12.88 -5.40 -21.40
C LEU A 718 -14.23 -6.11 -21.23
N GLY A 719 -14.82 -5.89 -20.07
CA GLY A 719 -16.15 -6.36 -19.74
C GLY A 719 -16.17 -7.62 -18.87
N HIS A 720 -17.33 -8.26 -18.86
CA HIS A 720 -17.56 -9.51 -18.15
C HIS A 720 -18.70 -10.26 -18.81
N PHE A 721 -18.74 -11.58 -18.65
CA PHE A 721 -19.92 -12.36 -18.96
C PHE A 721 -20.65 -12.81 -17.69
N THR A 722 -21.94 -13.03 -17.83
CA THR A 722 -22.79 -13.63 -16.80
C THR A 722 -23.36 -14.95 -17.28
N LEU A 723 -23.38 -15.92 -16.37
CA LEU A 723 -24.10 -17.18 -16.52
C LEU A 723 -25.51 -17.01 -15.95
N SER A 724 -26.49 -17.69 -16.53
CA SER A 724 -27.81 -17.83 -15.89
C SER A 724 -27.67 -18.53 -14.52
N PRO A 725 -28.61 -18.36 -13.57
CA PRO A 725 -28.54 -19.06 -12.29
C PRO A 725 -28.45 -20.59 -12.45
N TRP A 726 -29.23 -21.14 -13.40
CA TRP A 726 -29.17 -22.55 -13.78
C TRP A 726 -27.85 -22.94 -14.45
N GLY A 727 -27.33 -22.12 -15.36
CA GLY A 727 -26.02 -22.37 -15.99
C GLY A 727 -24.88 -22.33 -14.98
N THR A 728 -24.94 -21.43 -14.00
CA THR A 728 -24.00 -21.38 -12.88
C THR A 728 -24.04 -22.69 -12.10
N PHE A 729 -25.24 -23.18 -11.77
CA PHE A 729 -25.46 -24.43 -11.04
C PHE A 729 -24.93 -25.67 -11.78
N TRP A 730 -25.28 -25.83 -13.07
CA TRP A 730 -24.95 -27.04 -13.84
C TRP A 730 -23.52 -27.05 -14.39
N TYR A 731 -22.97 -25.91 -14.81
CA TYR A 731 -21.66 -25.83 -15.48
C TYR A 731 -20.52 -25.34 -14.57
N GLY A 732 -20.83 -24.82 -13.38
CA GLY A 732 -19.83 -24.64 -12.34
C GLY A 732 -19.41 -25.96 -11.70
N GLN A 733 -18.23 -25.99 -11.07
CA GLN A 733 -17.79 -27.11 -10.21
C GLN A 733 -18.55 -27.13 -8.86
N ILE A 734 -19.87 -26.94 -8.88
CA ILE A 734 -20.74 -26.77 -7.70
C ILE A 734 -20.96 -28.05 -6.88
N LEU A 735 -20.41 -29.19 -7.31
CA LEU A 735 -20.24 -30.36 -6.46
C LEU A 735 -19.39 -30.07 -5.20
N TYR A 736 -18.53 -29.03 -5.22
CA TYR A 736 -17.85 -28.51 -4.03
C TYR A 736 -18.76 -27.71 -3.06
N CYS A 737 -20.01 -27.40 -3.43
CA CYS A 737 -20.96 -26.62 -2.62
C CYS A 737 -22.06 -27.46 -1.95
N ILE A 738 -22.30 -28.71 -2.38
CA ILE A 738 -23.20 -29.65 -1.68
C ILE A 738 -22.84 -29.83 -0.19
N PRO A 739 -21.56 -29.84 0.23
CA PRO A 739 -21.19 -29.87 1.64
C PRO A 739 -21.76 -28.71 2.47
N LEU A 740 -22.03 -27.54 1.87
CA LEU A 740 -22.40 -26.33 2.61
C LEU A 740 -23.84 -26.41 3.15
N LEU A 741 -24.78 -26.92 2.36
CA LEU A 741 -26.16 -27.14 2.83
C LEU A 741 -26.21 -28.24 3.90
N ALA A 742 -25.44 -29.32 3.70
CA ALA A 742 -25.27 -30.37 4.70
C ALA A 742 -24.65 -29.83 5.99
N MET A 743 -23.63 -28.98 5.92
CA MET A 743 -22.97 -28.38 7.07
C MET A 743 -23.75 -27.26 7.76
N VAL A 744 -24.81 -26.73 7.17
CA VAL A 744 -25.79 -25.91 7.91
C VAL A 744 -26.84 -26.81 8.57
N ILE A 745 -27.36 -27.81 7.85
CA ILE A 745 -28.44 -28.68 8.34
C ILE A 745 -27.98 -29.62 9.46
N PHE A 746 -26.80 -30.24 9.37
CA PHE A 746 -26.32 -31.18 10.39
C PHE A 746 -26.11 -30.53 11.77
N PRO A 747 -25.43 -29.38 11.91
CA PRO A 747 -25.31 -28.70 13.19
C PRO A 747 -26.64 -28.15 13.72
N PHE A 748 -27.55 -27.69 12.85
CA PHE A 748 -28.88 -27.25 13.29
C PHE A 748 -29.74 -28.41 13.80
N ALA A 749 -29.69 -29.56 13.13
CA ALA A 749 -30.36 -30.79 13.58
C ALA A 749 -29.76 -31.34 14.89
N ALA A 750 -28.43 -31.32 15.02
CA ALA A 750 -27.75 -31.71 16.26
C ALA A 750 -28.06 -30.75 17.42
N GLY A 751 -28.04 -29.44 17.19
CA GLY A 751 -28.38 -28.42 18.18
C GLY A 751 -29.84 -28.49 18.63
N ALA A 752 -30.78 -28.70 17.69
CA ALA A 752 -32.20 -28.87 18.00
C ALA A 752 -32.50 -30.16 18.79
N GLY A 753 -31.71 -31.22 18.62
CA GLY A 753 -31.81 -32.43 19.42
C GLY A 753 -31.28 -32.29 20.85
N ILE A 754 -30.36 -31.36 21.10
CA ILE A 754 -29.67 -31.20 22.40
C ILE A 754 -30.28 -30.06 23.24
N SER A 755 -30.90 -29.06 22.62
CA SER A 755 -31.49 -27.90 23.31
C SER A 755 -32.66 -28.23 24.26
N GLN A 756 -33.24 -29.43 24.18
CA GLN A 756 -34.22 -29.91 25.16
C GLN A 756 -33.59 -30.44 26.48
N VAL A 757 -32.27 -30.65 26.54
CA VAL A 757 -31.63 -31.37 27.66
C VAL A 757 -30.74 -30.48 28.54
N ALA A 758 -30.25 -29.34 28.05
CA ALA A 758 -29.29 -28.49 28.78
C ALA A 758 -29.83 -27.07 29.06
N GLN A 759 -30.18 -26.80 30.31
CA GLN A 759 -30.51 -25.43 30.75
C GLN A 759 -29.27 -24.51 30.79
N THR A 760 -29.47 -23.28 30.31
CA THR A 760 -28.74 -22.02 30.57
C THR A 760 -27.22 -21.90 30.39
N ARG A 761 -26.40 -22.97 30.36
CA ARG A 761 -24.92 -22.85 30.30
C ARG A 761 -24.28 -22.88 28.91
N MET A 762 -25.06 -22.98 27.81
CA MET A 762 -24.53 -23.05 26.43
C MET A 762 -24.26 -21.70 25.73
N ALA A 763 -24.55 -20.56 26.36
CA ALA A 763 -24.46 -19.25 25.71
C ALA A 763 -23.03 -18.83 25.29
N MET A 764 -21.99 -19.28 26.01
CA MET A 764 -20.60 -18.93 25.67
C MET A 764 -20.07 -19.67 24.43
N SER A 765 -20.50 -20.90 24.18
CA SER A 765 -20.09 -21.64 22.98
C SER A 765 -20.65 -21.02 21.71
N THR A 766 -21.85 -20.42 21.77
CA THR A 766 -22.48 -19.78 20.60
C THR A 766 -21.85 -18.45 20.20
N THR A 767 -21.28 -17.68 21.13
CA THR A 767 -20.65 -16.39 20.83
C THR A 767 -19.28 -16.53 20.18
N ILE A 768 -18.49 -17.54 20.58
CA ILE A 768 -17.17 -17.82 19.97
C ILE A 768 -17.34 -18.21 18.49
N VAL A 769 -18.25 -19.15 18.18
CA VAL A 769 -18.52 -19.57 16.80
C VAL A 769 -19.01 -18.41 15.93
N ALA A 770 -19.81 -17.49 16.50
CA ALA A 770 -20.28 -16.30 15.78
C ALA A 770 -19.15 -15.31 15.46
N SER A 771 -18.18 -15.10 16.36
CA SER A 771 -17.10 -14.13 16.14
C SER A 771 -16.11 -14.61 15.07
N GLU A 772 -15.77 -15.91 15.05
CA GLU A 772 -14.93 -16.51 14.02
C GLU A 772 -15.57 -16.41 12.62
N PHE A 773 -16.89 -16.60 12.53
CA PHE A 773 -17.64 -16.47 11.28
C PHE A 773 -17.60 -15.04 10.71
N VAL A 774 -17.72 -14.02 11.57
CA VAL A 774 -17.60 -12.61 11.17
C VAL A 774 -16.19 -12.27 10.68
N LEU A 775 -15.15 -12.77 11.34
CA LEU A 775 -13.76 -12.57 10.92
C LEU A 775 -13.48 -13.20 9.55
N ALA A 776 -14.00 -14.41 9.29
CA ALA A 776 -13.88 -15.08 8.00
C ALA A 776 -14.56 -14.27 6.87
N ILE A 777 -15.75 -13.71 7.13
CA ILE A 777 -16.46 -12.84 6.18
C ILE A 777 -15.66 -11.58 5.86
N LEU A 778 -15.05 -10.93 6.85
CA LEU A 778 -14.23 -9.72 6.66
C LEU A 778 -12.98 -10.02 5.81
N ILE A 779 -12.27 -11.10 6.09
CA ILE A 779 -11.10 -11.53 5.32
C ILE A 779 -11.49 -11.84 3.87
N CYS A 780 -12.59 -12.55 3.65
CA CYS A 780 -13.14 -12.76 2.30
C CYS A 780 -13.53 -11.44 1.60
N GLY A 781 -14.08 -10.46 2.33
CA GLY A 781 -14.42 -9.14 1.79
C GLY A 781 -13.20 -8.37 1.29
N ILE A 782 -12.13 -8.35 2.09
CA ILE A 782 -10.87 -7.65 1.77
C ILE A 782 -10.11 -8.37 0.63
N SER A 783 -10.02 -9.70 0.66
CA SER A 783 -9.37 -10.44 -0.44
C SER A 783 -10.12 -10.28 -1.77
N LYS A 784 -11.45 -10.07 -1.72
CA LYS A 784 -12.31 -9.87 -2.90
C LYS A 784 -12.28 -8.43 -3.43
N SER A 785 -11.92 -7.42 -2.62
CA SER A 785 -11.77 -6.04 -3.10
C SER A 785 -10.50 -5.84 -3.95
N ARG A 786 -9.51 -6.73 -3.83
CA ARG A 786 -8.42 -6.91 -4.80
C ARG A 786 -8.94 -7.58 -6.08
N THR A 787 -9.95 -7.01 -6.72
CA THR A 787 -10.37 -7.40 -8.07
C THR A 787 -9.19 -7.21 -9.01
N ARG A 788 -8.74 -8.31 -9.63
CA ARG A 788 -7.74 -8.23 -10.69
C ARG A 788 -8.29 -7.30 -11.78
N LEU A 789 -7.48 -6.35 -12.21
CA LEU A 789 -7.72 -5.55 -13.41
C LEU A 789 -7.20 -6.35 -14.61
N SER A 790 -7.82 -6.23 -15.78
CA SER A 790 -7.23 -6.79 -17.00
C SER A 790 -5.93 -6.06 -17.35
N SER A 791 -5.04 -6.69 -18.10
CA SER A 791 -3.79 -6.07 -18.55
C SER A 791 -4.05 -4.74 -19.27
N LEU A 792 -5.05 -4.70 -20.16
CA LEU A 792 -5.49 -3.47 -20.82
C LEU A 792 -6.05 -2.44 -19.81
N SER A 793 -6.84 -2.86 -18.83
CA SER A 793 -7.38 -1.93 -17.81
C SER A 793 -6.26 -1.25 -17.00
N LEU A 794 -5.15 -1.95 -16.77
CA LEU A 794 -3.96 -1.39 -16.14
C LEU A 794 -3.23 -0.40 -17.07
N ARG A 795 -2.99 -0.79 -18.33
CA ARG A 795 -2.38 0.10 -19.34
C ARG A 795 -3.21 1.37 -19.57
N VAL A 796 -4.54 1.28 -19.64
CA VAL A 796 -5.43 2.45 -19.75
C VAL A 796 -5.31 3.38 -18.53
N ARG A 797 -5.06 2.87 -17.32
CA ARG A 797 -4.78 3.72 -16.15
C ARG A 797 -3.41 4.40 -16.24
N GLN A 798 -2.38 3.68 -16.65
CA GLN A 798 -1.03 4.22 -16.84
C GLN A 798 -1.01 5.32 -17.91
N TYR A 799 -1.63 5.09 -19.07
CA TYR A 799 -1.75 6.09 -20.13
C TYR A 799 -2.55 7.33 -19.69
N ASN A 800 -3.63 7.14 -18.91
CA ASN A 800 -4.36 8.26 -18.33
C ASN A 800 -3.51 9.10 -17.37
N ALA A 801 -2.63 8.48 -16.57
CA ALA A 801 -1.71 9.22 -15.70
C ALA A 801 -0.71 10.06 -16.51
N MET A 802 -0.11 9.49 -17.56
CA MET A 802 0.77 10.23 -18.49
C MET A 802 0.04 11.41 -19.16
N LEU A 803 -1.22 11.23 -19.54
CA LEU A 803 -2.03 12.31 -20.12
C LEU A 803 -2.53 13.32 -19.08
N ASP A 804 -2.71 12.93 -17.81
CA ASP A 804 -3.01 13.85 -16.70
C ASP A 804 -1.80 14.74 -16.38
N GLU A 805 -0.58 14.21 -16.53
CA GLU A 805 0.67 14.99 -16.42
C GLU A 805 0.85 15.97 -17.59
N GLN A 806 0.70 15.49 -18.83
CA GLN A 806 0.90 16.32 -20.04
C GLN A 806 -0.21 17.34 -20.30
N ASN A 807 -1.44 17.04 -19.86
CA ASN A 807 -2.61 17.92 -20.02
C ASN A 807 -3.57 17.72 -18.84
N PRO A 808 -3.30 18.33 -17.67
CA PRO A 808 -4.09 18.12 -16.45
C PRO A 808 -5.51 18.70 -16.52
N ASN A 809 -5.72 19.70 -17.38
CA ASN A 809 -6.99 20.42 -17.51
C ASN A 809 -7.47 20.41 -18.99
N PRO A 810 -7.77 19.24 -19.56
CA PRO A 810 -8.21 19.15 -20.95
C PRO A 810 -9.57 19.85 -21.10
N SER A 811 -9.67 20.71 -22.12
CA SER A 811 -10.84 21.54 -22.38
C SER A 811 -11.47 21.17 -23.72
N ALA A 812 -12.78 21.41 -23.84
CA ALA A 812 -13.49 21.22 -25.09
C ALA A 812 -13.10 22.32 -26.10
N CYS A 813 -12.88 21.94 -27.35
CA CYS A 813 -12.65 22.87 -28.46
C CYS A 813 -13.80 22.79 -29.48
N PRO A 814 -13.95 23.78 -30.38
CA PRO A 814 -14.96 23.71 -31.44
C PRO A 814 -14.78 22.45 -32.31
N ARG A 815 -15.90 21.82 -32.67
CA ARG A 815 -15.92 20.69 -33.61
C ARG A 815 -15.48 21.13 -35.02
N GLY A 816 -14.93 20.19 -35.79
CA GLY A 816 -14.36 20.44 -37.11
C GLY A 816 -12.84 20.62 -37.07
N GLY A 817 -12.32 21.57 -37.84
CA GLY A 817 -10.88 21.66 -38.14
C GLY A 817 -9.94 21.88 -36.94
N SER A 818 -10.41 22.50 -35.86
CA SER A 818 -9.62 22.77 -34.64
C SER A 818 -9.45 21.55 -33.71
N ARG A 819 -9.78 20.35 -34.18
CA ARG A 819 -9.85 19.13 -33.37
C ARG A 819 -9.14 17.94 -34.04
N ALA A 820 -7.95 18.20 -34.58
CA ALA A 820 -7.04 17.18 -35.12
C ALA A 820 -6.08 16.64 -34.04
N VAL A 821 -5.44 15.50 -34.33
CA VAL A 821 -4.30 14.95 -33.58
C VAL A 821 -3.05 14.96 -34.46
N THR A 822 -1.87 15.21 -33.89
CA THR A 822 -0.62 15.02 -34.63
C THR A 822 -0.37 13.54 -34.92
N ALA A 823 0.43 13.25 -35.96
CA ALA A 823 1.00 11.94 -36.16
C ALA A 823 1.74 11.46 -34.88
N LEU A 824 2.52 12.31 -34.21
CA LEU A 824 3.15 11.99 -32.91
C LEU A 824 2.13 11.37 -31.93
N ARG A 825 1.01 12.05 -31.64
CA ARG A 825 0.00 11.56 -30.68
C ARG A 825 -0.70 10.28 -31.15
N LEU A 826 -0.84 10.08 -32.46
CA LEU A 826 -1.38 8.85 -33.02
C LEU A 826 -0.43 7.66 -32.80
N PHE A 827 0.86 7.83 -33.07
CA PHE A 827 1.86 6.78 -32.89
C PHE A 827 2.12 6.50 -31.40
N GLU A 828 2.20 7.51 -30.54
CA GLU A 828 2.27 7.32 -29.08
C GLU A 828 1.13 6.44 -28.52
N LEU A 829 -0.10 6.60 -29.04
CA LEU A 829 -1.22 5.72 -28.67
C LEU A 829 -1.06 4.31 -29.26
N TYR A 830 -0.62 4.19 -30.51
CA TYR A 830 -0.41 2.88 -31.14
C TYR A 830 0.69 2.10 -30.42
N ASP A 831 1.87 2.69 -30.24
CA ASP A 831 3.07 2.08 -29.63
C ASP A 831 2.77 1.66 -28.18
N PHE A 832 2.15 2.54 -27.37
CA PHE A 832 1.83 2.23 -25.97
C PHE A 832 0.84 1.06 -25.81
N PHE A 833 -0.09 0.88 -26.77
CA PHE A 833 -1.10 -0.17 -26.73
C PHE A 833 -0.83 -1.33 -27.70
N GLU A 834 0.32 -1.38 -28.39
CA GLU A 834 0.57 -2.31 -29.51
C GLU A 834 0.27 -3.77 -29.15
N ALA A 835 0.78 -4.24 -28.01
CA ALA A 835 0.55 -5.59 -27.49
C ALA A 835 -0.94 -5.95 -27.27
N SER A 836 -1.79 -4.95 -27.04
CA SER A 836 -3.25 -5.08 -26.92
C SER A 836 -3.99 -4.85 -28.24
N ILE A 837 -3.36 -4.18 -29.22
CA ILE A 837 -3.93 -3.84 -30.53
C ILE A 837 -3.72 -5.00 -31.51
N LYS A 838 -2.49 -5.50 -31.68
CA LYS A 838 -2.15 -6.55 -32.66
C LYS A 838 -2.69 -6.18 -34.06
N SER A 839 -3.55 -7.02 -34.65
CA SER A 839 -4.21 -6.81 -35.95
C SER A 839 -5.62 -6.20 -35.86
N ARG A 840 -6.05 -5.71 -34.68
CA ARG A 840 -7.42 -5.25 -34.42
C ARG A 840 -7.75 -3.94 -35.12
N SER A 841 -9.04 -3.72 -35.35
CA SER A 841 -9.57 -2.57 -36.10
C SER A 841 -10.06 -1.43 -35.20
N MET A 842 -10.54 -0.33 -35.77
CA MET A 842 -11.12 0.78 -34.99
C MET A 842 -12.36 0.39 -34.19
N TYR A 843 -13.07 -0.67 -34.60
CA TYR A 843 -14.15 -1.27 -33.81
C TYR A 843 -13.69 -1.80 -32.44
N TYR A 844 -12.39 -2.05 -32.26
CA TYR A 844 -11.77 -2.34 -30.97
C TYR A 844 -11.18 -1.08 -30.32
N ILE A 845 -10.41 -0.28 -31.07
CA ILE A 845 -9.68 0.90 -30.55
C ILE A 845 -10.61 1.87 -29.84
N ASP A 846 -11.78 2.17 -30.43
CA ASP A 846 -12.75 3.06 -29.82
C ASP A 846 -13.29 2.55 -28.46
N PRO A 847 -14.01 1.41 -28.40
CA PRO A 847 -14.59 0.90 -27.15
C PRO A 847 -13.60 0.49 -26.06
N ASN A 848 -12.40 0.04 -26.44
CA ASN A 848 -11.43 -0.55 -25.51
C ASN A 848 -10.29 0.39 -25.11
N ILE A 849 -9.95 1.40 -25.93
CA ILE A 849 -8.86 2.34 -25.65
C ILE A 849 -9.39 3.78 -25.59
N VAL A 850 -9.91 4.33 -26.70
CA VAL A 850 -10.23 5.77 -26.81
C VAL A 850 -11.32 6.19 -25.85
N ARG A 851 -12.47 5.50 -25.82
CA ARG A 851 -13.54 5.80 -24.85
C ARG A 851 -13.04 5.61 -23.41
N PRO A 852 -12.42 4.48 -23.00
CA PRO A 852 -11.86 4.32 -21.66
C PRO A 852 -10.85 5.40 -21.23
N VAL A 853 -9.97 5.87 -22.12
CA VAL A 853 -9.03 6.99 -21.88
C VAL A 853 -9.78 8.31 -21.71
N THR A 854 -10.71 8.64 -22.62
CA THR A 854 -11.46 9.90 -22.57
C THR A 854 -12.57 9.93 -21.51
N LYS A 855 -12.86 8.79 -20.84
CA LYS A 855 -14.01 8.60 -19.94
C LYS A 855 -14.09 9.59 -18.78
N ARG A 856 -12.96 9.99 -18.21
CA ARG A 856 -12.90 10.92 -17.07
C ARG A 856 -13.51 12.30 -17.40
N HIS A 857 -13.26 12.79 -18.61
CA HIS A 857 -13.65 14.13 -19.05
C HIS A 857 -14.83 14.13 -20.04
N ARG A 858 -15.14 12.99 -20.67
CA ARG A 858 -16.17 12.83 -21.72
C ARG A 858 -15.96 13.81 -22.89
N LEU A 859 -14.72 13.95 -23.31
CA LEU A 859 -14.25 14.73 -24.45
C LEU A 859 -13.86 13.79 -25.62
N SER A 860 -13.54 14.35 -26.78
CA SER A 860 -12.82 13.63 -27.84
C SER A 860 -11.38 13.28 -27.41
N PHE A 861 -10.70 12.39 -28.15
CA PHE A 861 -9.30 12.08 -27.90
C PHE A 861 -8.39 13.27 -28.19
N ALA A 862 -8.65 14.00 -29.28
CA ALA A 862 -7.94 15.22 -29.63
C ALA A 862 -7.97 16.27 -28.50
N GLU A 863 -9.14 16.55 -27.95
CA GLU A 863 -9.30 17.46 -26.79
C GLU A 863 -8.55 16.94 -25.54
N ARG A 864 -8.48 15.62 -25.35
CA ARG A 864 -7.77 14.99 -24.23
C ARG A 864 -6.24 15.12 -24.32
N VAL A 865 -5.66 14.96 -25.51
CA VAL A 865 -4.19 14.98 -25.72
C VAL A 865 -3.60 16.36 -26.07
N GLY A 866 -4.46 17.36 -26.28
CA GLY A 866 -4.08 18.69 -26.74
C GLY A 866 -4.46 18.88 -28.22
N PRO A 867 -5.64 19.47 -28.52
CA PRO A 867 -6.19 19.48 -29.87
C PRO A 867 -5.40 20.40 -30.80
N GLN A 868 -5.26 19.98 -32.06
CA GLN A 868 -4.48 20.69 -33.08
C GLN A 868 -5.36 21.16 -34.24
N GLN A 869 -4.84 22.11 -35.02
CA GLN A 869 -5.45 22.51 -36.28
C GLN A 869 -5.18 21.44 -37.36
N VAL A 870 -6.22 21.02 -38.07
CA VAL A 870 -6.12 20.03 -39.15
C VAL A 870 -5.19 20.50 -40.28
N HIS A 871 -4.28 19.63 -40.70
CA HIS A 871 -3.58 19.74 -41.97
C HIS A 871 -4.24 18.89 -43.05
N TYR A 872 -4.62 17.65 -42.73
CA TYR A 872 -5.25 16.71 -43.66
C TYR A 872 -6.44 15.99 -43.01
N PHE A 873 -7.49 15.77 -43.78
CA PHE A 873 -8.63 14.95 -43.37
C PHE A 873 -8.36 13.48 -43.69
N ILE A 874 -8.72 12.55 -42.79
CA ILE A 874 -8.58 11.11 -42.98
C ILE A 874 -9.94 10.47 -43.25
N SER A 875 -10.13 10.00 -44.49
CA SER A 875 -11.26 9.12 -44.85
C SER A 875 -10.82 7.67 -44.72
N HIS A 876 -11.51 6.87 -43.92
CA HIS A 876 -11.13 5.47 -43.67
C HIS A 876 -12.32 4.60 -43.28
N TRP A 877 -12.18 3.29 -43.49
CA TRP A 877 -13.07 2.30 -42.91
C TRP A 877 -12.64 1.95 -41.49
N TRP A 878 -13.61 1.77 -40.58
CA TRP A 878 -13.34 1.34 -39.21
C TRP A 878 -12.87 -0.11 -39.10
N GLY A 879 -13.13 -0.96 -40.10
CA GLY A 879 -12.68 -2.35 -40.10
C GLY A 879 -11.25 -2.55 -40.61
N THR A 880 -10.58 -1.51 -41.13
CA THR A 880 -9.16 -1.58 -41.49
C THR A 880 -8.33 -1.88 -40.22
N PRO A 881 -7.40 -2.85 -40.24
CA PRO A 881 -6.49 -3.11 -39.13
C PRO A 881 -5.75 -1.84 -38.72
N PHE A 882 -5.67 -1.55 -37.42
CA PHE A 882 -5.13 -0.26 -36.97
C PHE A 882 -3.64 -0.12 -37.27
N ARG A 883 -2.88 -1.22 -37.27
CA ARG A 883 -1.49 -1.28 -37.74
C ARG A 883 -1.36 -0.82 -39.20
N ASP A 884 -2.27 -1.24 -40.07
CA ASP A 884 -2.25 -0.92 -41.51
C ASP A 884 -2.70 0.52 -41.75
N PHE A 885 -3.65 1.01 -40.95
CA PHE A 885 -4.05 2.42 -40.88
C PHE A 885 -2.87 3.30 -40.46
N CYS A 886 -2.21 2.99 -39.35
CA CYS A 886 -1.01 3.70 -38.86
C CYS A 886 0.11 3.68 -39.91
N SER A 887 0.38 2.54 -40.54
CA SER A 887 1.36 2.43 -41.63
C SER A 887 1.02 3.36 -42.80
N SER A 888 -0.25 3.40 -43.22
CA SER A 888 -0.73 4.28 -44.29
C SER A 888 -0.60 5.76 -43.94
N VAL A 889 -0.94 6.15 -42.70
CA VAL A 889 -0.77 7.52 -42.20
C VAL A 889 0.71 7.92 -42.14
N ARG A 890 1.60 7.01 -41.71
CA ARG A 890 3.05 7.25 -41.70
C ARG A 890 3.59 7.52 -43.11
N ARG A 891 3.23 6.67 -44.09
CA ARG A 891 3.64 6.85 -45.50
C ARG A 891 3.13 8.17 -46.08
N HIS A 892 1.91 8.58 -45.73
CA HIS A 892 1.38 9.88 -46.12
C HIS A 892 2.13 11.04 -45.44
N ALA A 893 2.34 10.98 -44.12
CA ALA A 893 3.01 12.02 -43.35
C ALA A 893 4.44 12.29 -43.84
N ILE A 894 5.25 11.25 -43.99
CA ILE A 894 6.60 11.32 -44.57
C ILE A 894 6.56 12.02 -45.93
N ARG A 895 5.64 11.60 -46.82
CA ARG A 895 5.54 12.17 -48.16
C ARG A 895 5.09 13.64 -48.15
N MET A 896 4.24 14.05 -47.21
CA MET A 896 3.80 15.43 -47.05
C MET A 896 4.83 16.33 -46.36
N ALA A 897 5.72 15.77 -45.54
CA ALA A 897 6.87 16.47 -44.96
C ALA A 897 7.98 16.69 -45.99
N GLY A 898 8.13 15.78 -46.95
CA GLY A 898 9.22 15.81 -47.94
C GLY A 898 10.57 15.34 -47.39
N THR A 899 10.58 14.81 -46.15
CA THR A 899 11.75 14.28 -45.44
C THR A 899 11.33 13.11 -44.56
N ASP A 900 12.24 12.17 -44.32
CA ASP A 900 12.07 11.07 -43.36
C ASP A 900 12.37 11.50 -41.91
N GLU A 901 12.86 12.73 -41.70
CA GLU A 901 13.12 13.31 -40.37
C GLU A 901 11.87 13.27 -39.47
N GLU A 902 12.03 12.60 -38.34
CA GLU A 902 10.92 12.18 -37.49
C GLU A 902 10.14 13.34 -36.88
N GLU A 903 10.83 14.38 -36.41
CA GLU A 903 10.20 15.60 -35.87
C GLU A 903 9.26 16.26 -36.87
N THR A 904 9.71 16.37 -38.13
CA THR A 904 8.99 17.09 -39.20
C THR A 904 7.71 16.38 -39.61
N TRP A 905 7.76 15.06 -39.90
CA TRP A 905 6.55 14.35 -40.32
C TRP A 905 5.62 14.00 -39.15
N LYS A 906 6.14 13.79 -37.93
CA LYS A 906 5.29 13.55 -36.75
C LYS A 906 4.50 14.79 -36.32
N ALA A 907 4.94 16.00 -36.68
CA ALA A 907 4.20 17.25 -36.42
C ALA A 907 2.91 17.41 -37.27
N ILE A 908 2.76 16.66 -38.37
CA ILE A 908 1.59 16.77 -39.26
C ILE A 908 0.32 16.33 -38.53
N ALA A 909 -0.72 17.16 -38.58
CA ALA A 909 -1.97 16.93 -37.86
C ALA A 909 -3.12 16.43 -38.74
N TYR A 910 -3.78 15.38 -38.29
CA TYR A 910 -4.84 14.67 -38.99
C TYR A 910 -6.17 14.78 -38.24
N TRP A 911 -7.23 15.13 -38.96
CA TRP A 911 -8.59 14.94 -38.45
C TRP A 911 -9.01 13.51 -38.77
N ILE A 912 -9.31 12.71 -37.74
CA ILE A 912 -9.61 11.27 -37.84
C ILE A 912 -10.87 11.03 -37.04
N CYS A 913 -11.94 10.51 -37.65
CA CYS A 913 -13.26 10.49 -37.03
C CYS A 913 -13.31 9.79 -35.64
N THR A 914 -12.51 8.74 -35.42
CA THR A 914 -12.41 8.07 -34.11
C THR A 914 -11.83 8.96 -33.00
N PHE A 915 -10.80 9.74 -33.33
CA PHE A 915 -10.07 10.55 -32.35
C PHE A 915 -10.61 11.98 -32.22
N SER A 916 -11.17 12.50 -33.31
CA SER A 916 -11.68 13.86 -33.43
C SER A 916 -13.16 14.02 -33.05
N ASN A 917 -14.01 13.01 -33.26
CA ASN A 917 -15.39 13.11 -32.75
C ASN A 917 -15.42 12.82 -31.24
N ASN A 918 -16.28 13.52 -30.49
CA ASN A 918 -16.58 13.14 -29.12
C ASN A 918 -17.44 11.86 -29.11
N GLN A 919 -16.80 10.72 -28.87
CA GLN A 919 -17.43 9.38 -28.86
C GLN A 919 -18.52 9.21 -27.77
N TYR A 920 -18.66 10.16 -26.84
CA TYR A 920 -19.76 10.21 -25.88
C TYR A 920 -20.99 10.99 -26.35
N ARG A 921 -20.90 11.70 -27.47
CA ARG A 921 -21.91 12.66 -27.97
C ARG A 921 -22.02 12.65 -29.50
N ILE A 922 -21.95 11.48 -30.12
CA ILE A 922 -21.94 11.34 -31.59
C ILE A 922 -23.14 12.01 -32.28
N GLU A 923 -24.31 12.08 -31.63
CA GLU A 923 -25.47 12.84 -32.13
C GLU A 923 -25.18 14.35 -32.25
N GLU A 924 -24.44 14.95 -31.30
CA GLU A 924 -23.97 16.34 -31.36
C GLU A 924 -22.88 16.54 -32.42
N GLU A 925 -22.05 15.51 -32.67
CA GLU A 925 -21.00 15.52 -33.71
C GLU A 925 -21.57 15.38 -35.13
N LEU A 926 -22.70 14.68 -35.30
CA LEU A 926 -23.42 14.59 -36.58
C LEU A 926 -24.27 15.84 -36.86
N GLY A 927 -24.88 16.41 -35.82
CA GLY A 927 -25.73 17.60 -35.94
C GLY A 927 -27.09 17.32 -36.61
N ALA A 928 -27.89 18.38 -36.80
CA ALA A 928 -29.23 18.26 -37.40
C ALA A 928 -29.21 18.23 -38.94
N THR A 929 -28.12 18.67 -39.56
CA THR A 929 -27.89 18.58 -41.00
C THR A 929 -26.44 18.19 -41.28
N HIS A 930 -26.16 17.57 -42.43
CA HIS A 930 -24.80 17.14 -42.78
C HIS A 930 -23.76 18.27 -42.77
N GLN A 931 -24.14 19.53 -43.08
CA GLN A 931 -23.22 20.68 -43.00
C GLN A 931 -22.86 21.06 -41.56
N GLN A 932 -23.67 20.67 -40.58
CA GLN A 932 -23.36 20.82 -39.16
C GLN A 932 -22.44 19.70 -38.65
N SER A 933 -22.25 18.63 -39.41
CA SER A 933 -21.44 17.49 -38.96
C SER A 933 -19.96 17.88 -38.83
N SER A 934 -19.28 17.31 -37.84
CA SER A 934 -17.86 17.53 -37.58
C SER A 934 -16.97 17.14 -38.77
N PHE A 935 -17.43 16.18 -39.58
CA PHE A 935 -16.81 15.78 -40.85
C PHE A 935 -16.78 16.94 -41.86
N TYR A 936 -17.96 17.53 -42.13
CA TYR A 936 -18.09 18.68 -43.04
C TYR A 936 -17.30 19.89 -42.52
N LEU A 937 -17.40 20.18 -41.22
CA LEU A 937 -16.71 21.31 -40.58
C LEU A 937 -15.18 21.14 -40.52
N ALA A 938 -14.66 19.91 -40.63
CA ALA A 938 -13.22 19.66 -40.76
C ALA A 938 -12.73 19.88 -42.19
N LEU A 939 -13.43 19.30 -43.18
CA LEU A 939 -13.14 19.46 -44.61
C LEU A 939 -13.23 20.93 -45.05
N HIS A 940 -14.33 21.61 -44.70
CA HIS A 940 -14.59 23.02 -45.05
C HIS A 940 -13.96 24.04 -44.08
N SER A 941 -12.96 23.64 -43.29
CA SER A 941 -12.30 24.51 -42.32
C SER A 941 -11.43 25.63 -42.93
N GLY A 942 -11.17 25.59 -44.25
CA GLY A 942 -10.34 26.56 -44.97
C GLY A 942 -8.83 26.42 -44.74
N VAL A 943 -8.41 25.55 -43.81
CA VAL A 943 -6.99 25.23 -43.52
C VAL A 943 -6.64 23.77 -43.76
N CYS A 944 -7.64 22.90 -43.91
CA CYS A 944 -7.45 21.54 -44.40
C CYS A 944 -6.92 21.58 -45.84
N LYS A 945 -5.80 20.90 -46.11
CA LYS A 945 -5.09 20.91 -47.39
C LYS A 945 -5.53 19.78 -48.34
N GLY A 946 -6.40 18.88 -47.90
CA GLY A 946 -6.85 17.76 -48.70
C GLY A 946 -7.26 16.54 -47.88
N THR A 947 -7.55 15.45 -48.58
CA THR A 947 -8.07 14.20 -48.02
C THR A 947 -7.13 13.03 -48.28
N ALA A 948 -6.64 12.42 -47.21
CA ALA A 948 -5.91 11.16 -47.26
C ALA A 948 -6.90 10.00 -47.03
N MET A 949 -7.07 9.18 -48.07
CA MET A 949 -8.04 8.08 -48.11
C MET A 949 -7.32 6.76 -47.88
N ILE A 950 -7.59 6.10 -46.74
CA ILE A 950 -6.85 4.94 -46.25
C ILE A 950 -7.40 3.64 -46.86
N MET A 951 -6.81 3.25 -47.99
CA MET A 951 -7.20 2.11 -48.82
C MET A 951 -6.62 0.80 -48.28
N ASP A 952 -7.50 -0.15 -47.96
CA ASP A 952 -7.18 -1.57 -47.81
C ASP A 952 -7.17 -2.27 -49.18
N GLU A 953 -6.69 -3.51 -49.22
CA GLU A 953 -6.57 -4.31 -50.46
C GLU A 953 -7.91 -4.54 -51.16
N ASN A 954 -9.01 -4.49 -50.40
CA ASN A 954 -10.38 -4.72 -50.87
C ASN A 954 -11.15 -3.43 -51.21
N ALA A 955 -10.52 -2.26 -51.09
CA ALA A 955 -11.14 -0.95 -51.27
C ALA A 955 -12.45 -0.76 -50.46
N SER A 956 -12.50 -1.33 -49.26
CA SER A 956 -13.69 -1.52 -48.43
C SER A 956 -14.33 -0.22 -47.96
N LEU A 957 -13.54 0.86 -47.81
CA LEU A 957 -14.06 2.18 -47.45
C LEU A 957 -15.03 2.73 -48.50
N LEU A 958 -14.79 2.47 -49.80
CA LEU A 958 -15.64 2.97 -50.88
C LEU A 958 -17.00 2.26 -50.93
N LYS A 959 -17.18 1.18 -50.15
CA LYS A 959 -18.45 0.46 -49.94
C LYS A 959 -19.24 1.03 -48.75
N ARG A 960 -18.81 2.16 -48.18
CA ARG A 960 -19.42 2.83 -47.00
C ARG A 960 -19.98 4.20 -47.37
N SER A 961 -21.25 4.46 -47.07
CA SER A 961 -21.91 5.72 -47.46
C SER A 961 -21.25 6.97 -46.85
N TRP A 962 -20.79 6.90 -45.59
CA TRP A 962 -20.09 8.04 -44.96
C TRP A 962 -18.76 8.38 -45.67
N CYS A 963 -17.99 7.39 -46.13
CA CYS A 963 -16.77 7.64 -46.92
C CYS A 963 -17.10 8.13 -48.34
N LEU A 964 -18.25 7.76 -48.90
CA LEU A 964 -18.77 8.35 -50.13
C LEU A 964 -19.14 9.83 -49.95
N PHE A 965 -19.73 10.21 -48.81
CA PHE A 965 -19.97 11.61 -48.47
C PHE A 965 -18.66 12.40 -48.33
N GLU A 966 -17.65 11.83 -47.66
CA GLU A 966 -16.32 12.43 -47.56
C GLU A 966 -15.71 12.63 -48.96
N LEU A 967 -15.70 11.61 -49.83
CA LEU A 967 -15.25 11.68 -51.21
C LEU A 967 -16.00 12.75 -52.04
N LEU A 968 -17.32 12.82 -51.90
CA LEU A 968 -18.17 13.82 -52.57
C LEU A 968 -17.70 15.25 -52.22
N GLN A 969 -17.47 15.51 -50.92
CA GLN A 969 -17.01 16.80 -50.44
C GLN A 969 -15.55 17.08 -50.85
N THR A 970 -14.67 16.08 -50.85
CA THR A 970 -13.29 16.19 -51.38
C THR A 970 -13.30 16.62 -52.84
N VAL A 971 -14.01 15.90 -53.71
CA VAL A 971 -14.09 16.19 -55.16
C VAL A 971 -14.64 17.59 -55.44
N ARG A 972 -15.55 18.08 -54.59
CA ARG A 972 -16.06 19.45 -54.67
C ARG A 972 -15.01 20.47 -54.26
N LEU A 973 -14.32 20.24 -53.14
CA LEU A 973 -13.25 21.11 -52.65
C LEU A 973 -12.05 21.17 -53.61
N GLU A 974 -11.69 20.08 -54.29
CA GLU A 974 -10.65 20.09 -55.35
C GLU A 974 -11.01 21.01 -56.53
N ARG A 975 -12.30 21.28 -56.78
CA ARG A 975 -12.77 22.22 -57.81
C ARG A 975 -12.86 23.66 -57.30
N GLU A 976 -13.21 23.84 -56.02
CA GLU A 976 -13.42 25.15 -55.39
C GLU A 976 -12.11 25.78 -54.86
N GLN A 977 -11.12 24.96 -54.47
CA GLN A 977 -9.91 25.39 -53.77
C GLN A 977 -8.63 24.87 -54.44
N PRO A 978 -7.87 25.73 -55.14
CA PRO A 978 -6.58 25.36 -55.73
C PRO A 978 -5.60 24.85 -54.66
N GLY A 979 -5.11 23.62 -54.83
CA GLY A 979 -4.19 22.96 -53.90
C GLY A 979 -4.84 22.03 -52.87
N PHE A 980 -6.18 21.95 -52.83
CA PHE A 980 -6.85 20.84 -52.17
C PHE A 980 -6.73 19.58 -53.05
N HIS A 981 -6.41 18.42 -52.46
CA HIS A 981 -6.15 17.18 -53.20
C HIS A 981 -6.67 15.91 -52.50
N LEU A 982 -7.00 14.89 -53.29
CA LEU A 982 -7.27 13.51 -52.87
C LEU A 982 -6.03 12.62 -53.02
N TRP A 983 -5.61 11.94 -51.93
CA TRP A 983 -4.57 10.92 -51.94
C TRP A 983 -5.10 9.54 -51.56
N PHE A 984 -4.79 8.52 -52.36
CA PHE A 984 -5.02 7.11 -52.03
C PHE A 984 -3.80 6.57 -51.28
N CYS A 985 -3.96 6.37 -49.97
CA CYS A 985 -2.90 5.94 -49.06
C CYS A 985 -3.07 4.45 -48.75
N THR A 986 -2.00 3.67 -48.92
CA THR A 986 -1.96 2.25 -48.57
C THR A 986 -0.84 1.99 -47.55
N PRO A 987 -0.80 0.83 -46.86
CA PRO A 987 0.27 0.49 -45.93
C PRO A 987 1.66 0.47 -46.60
N THR A 988 1.70 0.17 -47.91
CA THR A 988 2.92 0.13 -48.70
C THR A 988 3.40 1.52 -49.15
N GLY A 989 2.48 2.44 -49.43
CA GLY A 989 2.79 3.79 -49.91
C GLY A 989 1.57 4.57 -50.42
N VAL A 990 1.80 5.81 -50.86
CA VAL A 990 0.78 6.68 -51.46
C VAL A 990 0.75 6.49 -52.97
N LEU A 991 -0.38 6.00 -53.50
CA LEU A 991 -0.52 5.60 -54.91
C LEU A 991 -0.33 6.78 -55.87
N ASN A 992 -0.78 7.98 -55.48
CA ASN A 992 -0.65 9.22 -56.28
C ASN A 992 0.80 9.65 -56.54
N TYR A 993 1.78 9.06 -55.84
CA TYR A 993 3.22 9.25 -56.07
C TYR A 993 3.91 7.97 -56.56
N GLY A 994 3.16 6.90 -56.81
CA GLY A 994 3.69 5.63 -57.29
C GLY A 994 4.40 4.77 -56.25
N HIS A 995 4.38 5.14 -54.97
CA HIS A 995 5.09 4.44 -53.90
C HIS A 995 4.38 3.15 -53.39
N ALA A 996 3.16 2.86 -53.88
CA ALA A 996 2.45 1.63 -53.51
C ALA A 996 2.96 0.42 -54.31
N THR A 997 2.87 -0.80 -53.77
CA THR A 997 3.29 -1.99 -54.52
C THR A 997 2.42 -2.21 -55.76
N VAL A 998 3.05 -2.69 -56.85
CA VAL A 998 2.37 -2.94 -58.15
C VAL A 998 1.18 -3.86 -57.99
N GLU A 999 1.31 -4.92 -57.20
CA GLU A 999 0.25 -5.90 -56.95
C GLU A 999 -0.98 -5.24 -56.29
N LEU A 1000 -0.76 -4.47 -55.22
CA LEU A 1000 -1.82 -3.77 -54.50
C LEU A 1000 -2.49 -2.71 -55.37
N ALA A 1001 -1.69 -1.91 -56.09
CA ALA A 1001 -2.16 -0.94 -57.06
C ALA A 1001 -3.05 -1.59 -58.14
N MET A 1002 -2.60 -2.69 -58.72
CA MET A 1002 -3.37 -3.45 -59.73
C MET A 1002 -4.63 -4.07 -59.14
N ASN A 1003 -4.61 -4.55 -57.89
CA ASN A 1003 -5.79 -5.11 -57.24
C ASN A 1003 -6.86 -4.04 -56.98
N ILE A 1004 -6.46 -2.90 -56.40
CA ILE A 1004 -7.34 -1.74 -56.19
C ILE A 1004 -7.93 -1.26 -57.53
N GLY A 1005 -7.11 -1.22 -58.59
CA GLY A 1005 -7.53 -0.90 -59.96
C GLY A 1005 -8.61 -1.84 -60.50
N ARG A 1006 -8.48 -3.15 -60.29
CA ARG A 1006 -9.51 -4.14 -60.68
C ARG A 1006 -10.81 -3.95 -59.91
N ILE A 1007 -10.73 -3.67 -58.61
CA ILE A 1007 -11.92 -3.50 -57.76
C ILE A 1007 -12.68 -2.23 -58.14
N ILE A 1008 -12.01 -1.08 -58.27
CA ILE A 1008 -12.66 0.21 -58.56
C ILE A 1008 -13.23 0.27 -60.00
N LYS A 1009 -12.67 -0.48 -60.94
CA LYS A 1009 -13.23 -0.66 -62.29
C LYS A 1009 -14.69 -1.15 -62.25
N ASP A 1010 -14.96 -2.16 -61.42
CA ASP A 1010 -16.27 -2.83 -61.36
C ASP A 1010 -17.13 -2.34 -60.16
N LEU A 1011 -16.57 -1.51 -59.27
CA LEU A 1011 -17.27 -0.86 -58.17
C LEU A 1011 -18.32 0.14 -58.67
N SER A 1012 -19.46 0.22 -57.97
CA SER A 1012 -20.41 1.34 -58.06
C SER A 1012 -20.77 1.85 -56.67
N LEU A 1013 -20.69 3.17 -56.49
CA LEU A 1013 -20.88 3.83 -55.20
C LEU A 1013 -22.36 3.86 -54.77
N GLU A 1014 -23.31 3.62 -55.68
CA GLU A 1014 -24.74 3.40 -55.39
C GLU A 1014 -24.96 2.18 -54.47
N GLN A 1015 -24.06 1.20 -54.51
CA GLN A 1015 -24.10 0.01 -53.66
C GLN A 1015 -23.48 0.23 -52.26
N ALA A 1016 -23.03 1.45 -51.95
CA ALA A 1016 -22.49 1.77 -50.64
C ALA A 1016 -23.51 1.55 -49.50
N THR A 1017 -23.01 1.14 -48.34
CA THR A 1017 -23.82 0.74 -47.18
C THR A 1017 -23.55 1.64 -45.97
N ALA A 1018 -24.58 1.84 -45.15
CA ALA A 1018 -24.48 2.52 -43.85
C ALA A 1018 -25.14 1.69 -42.77
N THR A 1019 -24.77 1.94 -41.51
CA THR A 1019 -25.40 1.31 -40.34
C THR A 1019 -26.80 1.88 -40.07
N SER A 1020 -27.03 3.13 -40.46
CA SER A 1020 -28.32 3.83 -40.41
C SER A 1020 -28.84 4.00 -41.84
N GLN A 1021 -30.06 3.54 -42.12
CA GLN A 1021 -30.68 3.72 -43.43
C GLN A 1021 -30.95 5.21 -43.72
N ALA A 1022 -31.30 6.01 -42.71
CA ALA A 1022 -31.52 7.44 -42.87
C ALA A 1022 -30.25 8.19 -43.30
N ASP A 1023 -29.08 7.80 -42.78
CA ASP A 1023 -27.79 8.35 -43.22
C ASP A 1023 -27.52 8.01 -44.68
N LYS A 1024 -27.81 6.75 -45.07
CA LYS A 1024 -27.69 6.30 -46.45
C LYS A 1024 -28.60 7.12 -47.37
N ASP A 1025 -29.90 7.19 -47.08
CA ASP A 1025 -30.88 7.92 -47.89
C ASP A 1025 -30.52 9.41 -48.04
N MET A 1026 -30.02 10.03 -46.97
CA MET A 1026 -29.51 11.40 -46.98
C MET A 1026 -28.30 11.55 -47.91
N ILE A 1027 -27.30 10.67 -47.80
CA ILE A 1027 -26.06 10.77 -48.58
C ILE A 1027 -26.31 10.45 -50.05
N GLU A 1028 -27.14 9.45 -50.36
CA GLU A 1028 -27.56 9.15 -51.73
C GLU A 1028 -28.26 10.34 -52.37
N LYS A 1029 -29.16 10.99 -51.63
CA LYS A 1029 -29.80 12.24 -52.07
C LYS A 1029 -28.77 13.34 -52.37
N LEU A 1030 -27.76 13.54 -51.51
CA LEU A 1030 -26.71 14.55 -51.75
C LEU A 1030 -25.86 14.24 -52.98
N VAL A 1031 -25.53 12.97 -53.23
CA VAL A 1031 -24.82 12.56 -54.45
C VAL A 1031 -25.66 12.86 -55.70
N LEU A 1032 -26.97 12.59 -55.65
CA LEU A 1032 -27.88 12.91 -56.76
C LEU A 1032 -28.07 14.42 -56.95
N GLU A 1033 -28.12 15.21 -55.88
CA GLU A 1033 -28.28 16.67 -55.94
C GLU A 1033 -26.99 17.39 -56.39
N GLU A 1034 -25.81 16.99 -55.88
CA GLU A 1034 -24.54 17.68 -56.17
C GLU A 1034 -23.80 17.14 -57.42
N MET A 1035 -23.92 15.84 -57.73
CA MET A 1035 -23.25 15.22 -58.89
C MET A 1035 -24.20 14.82 -60.02
N GLY A 1036 -25.52 14.94 -59.84
CA GLY A 1036 -26.55 14.61 -60.83
C GLY A 1036 -26.77 13.11 -61.09
N SER A 1037 -25.78 12.26 -60.81
CA SER A 1037 -25.91 10.80 -60.84
C SER A 1037 -24.72 10.11 -60.16
N PHE A 1038 -24.92 8.88 -59.64
CA PHE A 1038 -23.83 8.03 -59.15
C PHE A 1038 -22.76 7.76 -60.21
N ARG A 1039 -23.15 7.62 -61.49
CA ARG A 1039 -22.21 7.39 -62.60
C ARG A 1039 -21.16 8.51 -62.74
N ASN A 1040 -21.52 9.74 -62.40
CA ASN A 1040 -20.59 10.87 -62.48
C ASN A 1040 -19.52 10.78 -61.38
N ILE A 1041 -19.89 10.45 -60.13
CA ILE A 1041 -18.92 10.27 -59.05
C ILE A 1041 -18.11 8.96 -59.18
N ASP A 1042 -18.74 7.88 -59.67
CA ASP A 1042 -18.04 6.64 -60.08
C ASP A 1042 -16.95 6.95 -61.12
N GLN A 1043 -17.27 7.75 -62.15
CA GLN A 1043 -16.31 8.12 -63.19
C GLN A 1043 -15.19 9.03 -62.65
N ILE A 1044 -15.52 10.04 -61.84
CA ILE A 1044 -14.51 10.93 -61.23
C ILE A 1044 -13.53 10.13 -60.37
N LEU A 1045 -14.01 9.19 -59.56
CA LEU A 1045 -13.17 8.31 -58.76
C LEU A 1045 -12.25 7.44 -59.64
N ARG A 1046 -12.79 6.86 -60.72
CA ARG A 1046 -12.02 6.07 -61.69
C ARG A 1046 -10.96 6.90 -62.40
N ASP A 1047 -11.25 8.16 -62.73
CA ASP A 1047 -10.30 9.07 -63.38
C ASP A 1047 -9.13 9.44 -62.44
N HIS A 1048 -9.42 9.75 -61.16
CA HIS A 1048 -8.39 10.00 -60.15
C HIS A 1048 -7.51 8.77 -59.91
N LEU A 1049 -8.13 7.58 -59.81
CA LEU A 1049 -7.37 6.35 -59.64
C LEU A 1049 -6.54 6.03 -60.89
N ALA A 1050 -7.09 6.19 -62.10
CA ALA A 1050 -6.37 5.95 -63.34
C ALA A 1050 -5.12 6.83 -63.43
N GLU A 1051 -5.19 8.09 -62.99
CA GLU A 1051 -4.03 8.97 -62.91
C GLU A 1051 -3.02 8.53 -61.84
N ALA A 1052 -3.47 8.12 -60.66
CA ALA A 1052 -2.59 7.56 -59.62
C ALA A 1052 -1.88 6.27 -60.11
N LEU A 1053 -2.59 5.41 -60.84
CA LEU A 1053 -2.03 4.19 -61.44
C LEU A 1053 -1.02 4.49 -62.56
N ARG A 1054 -1.24 5.51 -63.40
CA ARG A 1054 -0.23 5.98 -64.38
C ARG A 1054 1.05 6.46 -63.72
N LYS A 1055 0.94 7.17 -62.58
CA LYS A 1055 2.11 7.59 -61.80
C LYS A 1055 2.84 6.41 -61.18
N CYS A 1056 2.12 5.43 -60.64
CA CYS A 1056 2.69 4.16 -60.17
C CYS A 1056 3.41 3.39 -61.29
N GLN A 1057 2.80 3.27 -62.47
CA GLN A 1057 3.44 2.64 -63.63
C GLN A 1057 4.72 3.39 -64.05
N THR A 1058 4.68 4.72 -64.10
CA THR A 1058 5.83 5.56 -64.46
C THR A 1058 6.99 5.39 -63.47
N GLU A 1059 6.70 5.47 -62.18
CA GLU A 1059 7.68 5.32 -61.09
C GLU A 1059 8.29 3.92 -61.08
N VAL A 1060 7.48 2.88 -61.23
CA VAL A 1060 7.94 1.49 -61.28
C VAL A 1060 8.82 1.23 -62.51
N ASN A 1061 8.45 1.76 -63.68
CA ASN A 1061 9.29 1.69 -64.88
C ASN A 1061 10.62 2.43 -64.68
N SER A 1062 10.61 3.62 -64.06
CA SER A 1062 11.82 4.38 -63.75
C SER A 1062 12.77 3.59 -62.83
N ASN A 1063 12.22 2.93 -61.80
CA ASN A 1063 12.98 2.09 -60.88
C ASN A 1063 13.55 0.84 -61.57
N PHE A 1064 12.82 0.22 -62.51
CA PHE A 1064 13.36 -0.86 -63.33
C PHE A 1064 14.48 -0.41 -64.27
N GLU A 1065 14.35 0.74 -64.95
CA GLU A 1065 15.41 1.28 -65.81
C GLU A 1065 16.66 1.70 -65.01
N GLY A 1066 16.48 2.24 -63.80
CA GLY A 1066 17.57 2.49 -62.85
C GLY A 1066 18.29 1.19 -62.48
N LEU A 1067 17.53 0.17 -62.05
CA LEU A 1067 18.08 -1.15 -61.73
C LEU A 1067 18.77 -1.82 -62.93
N PHE A 1068 18.23 -1.71 -64.15
CA PHE A 1068 18.88 -2.22 -65.35
C PHE A 1068 20.16 -1.45 -65.70
N THR A 1069 20.22 -0.14 -65.41
CA THR A 1069 21.42 0.67 -65.58
C THR A 1069 22.51 0.25 -64.59
N ASP A 1070 22.15 0.05 -63.32
CA ASP A 1070 23.08 -0.41 -62.29
C ASP A 1070 23.56 -1.86 -62.55
N LEU A 1071 22.67 -2.76 -62.98
CA LEU A 1071 23.01 -4.15 -63.32
C LEU A 1071 23.86 -4.28 -64.59
N ARG A 1072 23.76 -3.35 -65.56
CA ARG A 1072 24.69 -3.30 -66.70
C ARG A 1072 26.09 -2.85 -66.28
N GLY A 1073 26.19 -2.17 -65.13
CA GLY A 1073 27.44 -1.76 -64.50
C GLY A 1073 28.12 -0.57 -65.17
N LYS A 1074 28.85 0.22 -64.38
CA LYS A 1074 29.68 1.35 -64.86
C LYS A 1074 30.96 0.89 -65.61
N ASN A 1075 30.95 -0.30 -66.21
CA ASN A 1075 32.10 -0.97 -66.80
C ASN A 1075 32.08 -1.04 -68.34
N GLU A 1076 31.21 -0.30 -69.02
CA GLU A 1076 31.59 0.23 -70.33
C GLU A 1076 32.67 1.30 -70.14
N VAL A 1077 33.91 0.82 -69.97
CA VAL A 1077 35.09 1.59 -70.31
C VAL A 1077 34.93 1.96 -71.79
N ILE A 1078 34.61 3.23 -72.04
CA ILE A 1078 34.72 3.82 -73.36
C ILE A 1078 36.21 3.75 -73.73
N LEU A 1079 36.58 2.70 -74.46
CA LEU A 1079 37.83 2.65 -75.18
C LEU A 1079 37.74 3.69 -76.29
N GLU A 1080 38.29 4.88 -76.03
CA GLU A 1080 38.62 5.87 -77.06
C GLU A 1080 39.64 5.26 -78.03
N MET A 1081 39.15 4.51 -79.01
CA MET A 1081 39.91 4.19 -80.21
C MET A 1081 39.76 5.32 -81.22
N ALA A 1082 40.53 6.38 -81.01
CA ALA A 1082 40.79 7.36 -82.06
C ALA A 1082 41.84 6.82 -83.05
N ASP A 1083 41.60 7.07 -84.33
CA ASP A 1083 42.51 7.02 -85.47
C ASP A 1083 43.28 5.70 -85.76
N MET A 1084 42.81 4.94 -86.77
CA MET A 1084 43.35 5.10 -88.15
C MET A 1084 42.68 4.17 -89.19
N ALA A 1085 42.80 4.60 -90.45
CA ALA A 1085 42.63 3.84 -91.70
C ALA A 1085 41.21 3.65 -92.28
N GLU A 1086 40.91 4.51 -93.26
CA GLU A 1086 40.39 4.20 -94.60
C GLU A 1086 39.31 3.10 -94.79
N GLY A 1087 38.16 3.51 -95.33
CA GLY A 1087 37.65 2.82 -96.51
C GLY A 1087 36.15 2.49 -96.57
N THR A 1088 35.49 3.15 -97.54
CA THR A 1088 34.72 2.42 -98.56
C THR A 1088 33.43 1.70 -98.14
N LEU A 1089 32.33 2.48 -98.20
CA LEU A 1089 31.14 2.19 -99.02
C LEU A 1089 30.12 1.09 -98.61
N THR A 1090 28.84 1.47 -98.81
CA THR A 1090 27.64 0.66 -99.13
C THR A 1090 26.84 -0.04 -98.01
N LYS A 1091 25.53 0.24 -98.02
CA LYS A 1091 24.33 -0.64 -97.91
C LYS A 1091 24.55 -2.03 -97.26
N ILE A 1092 23.68 -2.49 -96.37
CA ILE A 1092 22.19 -2.51 -96.48
C ILE A 1092 21.54 -2.08 -95.16
#